data_AF-A0A7W5UC79-F1
#
_entry.id   AF-A0A7W5UC79-F1
#
_cell.length_a   1.000
_cell.length_b   1.000
_cell.length_c   1.000
_cell.angle_alpha   90.00
_cell.angle_beta   90.00
_cell.angle_gamma   90.00
#
_symmetry.space_group_name_H-M   'P 1'
#
loop_
_entity.id
_entity.type
_entity.pdbx_description
1 polymer ?
#
loop_
_entity_poly.entity_id
_entity_poly.type
_entity_poly.pdbx_seq_one_letter_code
_entity_poly.pdbx_strand_id
1 'polypeptide(L)'
;MQRLHLALLFVILPILAHAQGAVPLSGPISGPDQIVNAADFGLISDPTCATDATSSLRASIAAAARKKLILPAGTFCLNTPTSTLQITNSMEIEGQGAANTIIVWNSPAGTPYAPTIDVLAKGVTIHDLGVDGNAAGKNYTDSVYYGGLTTSLMAPWGEVAFVIEGDNFTGYNLKGRNAFTNCIGIGKVSSDGLSPVFGSPSNVNLDNIYTEFCGNGLAGANQPIPGHNGFGIDNGSGSFVNISNVIDNQSFSNFGNDLNAGGSVNWTNAWGYFARKDPSQTGQPASGFGFYSGSGAGTFSNINIISPASFGIWADAGSSQSSWSNITIRGAGQQCLIIGATSSKWNNVECQSPSQAAAGAYAAVRIRNDEQSCDANGQNCQPLPISNLMIDNLVIEGQTNTEVAQGGPPSWSYAIETTGGPNNVTGLINMNAALGTNGPTAFKLDAVVTGLQINHKEAMTRAFDDASIGPLSPYRFAFGGLTNIKSLTPNQSWQSSPFGDFSNNGSLFISDTTTPLKRIALGWDPINNIGVTQSINAGVLPMPFAINPSGGNVYLGQQSLSTTSFSGFPYMGSTDGNLTGTPTSVAAMVPFAFDATNKNFNIYSGSWLKIPAVTATAADIWAGTPNRLVQPSSLIAQDAPVALTGASHISLNMAAGRNYSLTLTLPVTNLDNPLNVVPGRTGFIRLSQDATGGRSITFSSSFKFQGGTPCAIATAANAVTYVRWIAFSAAELNTSCDIAVR
;
A
#
# COMPACT_ATOMS: atom_id res chain seq x y z
N MET A 1 56.02 -8.60 24.02
CA MET A 1 56.48 -7.36 24.69
C MET A 1 56.42 -6.21 23.70
N GLN A 2 55.36 -5.41 23.71
CA GLN A 2 55.33 -4.13 23.01
C GLN A 2 54.34 -3.21 23.73
N ARG A 3 54.81 -2.00 24.01
CA ARG A 3 54.26 -1.01 24.92
C ARG A 3 53.03 -0.32 24.32
N LEU A 4 51.92 -0.31 25.04
CA LEU A 4 50.74 0.50 24.73
C LEU A 4 50.91 1.88 25.41
N HIS A 5 50.96 2.94 24.61
CA HIS A 5 50.95 4.32 25.10
C HIS A 5 49.51 4.74 25.42
N LEU A 6 49.32 5.19 26.66
CA LEU A 6 48.12 5.81 27.19
C LEU A 6 48.10 7.28 26.74
N ALA A 7 47.15 7.66 25.87
CA ALA A 7 46.90 9.05 25.50
C ALA A 7 45.65 9.56 26.24
N LEU A 8 45.90 10.44 27.20
CA LEU A 8 44.92 11.20 27.96
C LEU A 8 44.43 12.35 27.07
N LEU A 9 43.15 12.35 26.68
CA LEU A 9 42.52 13.45 25.94
C LEU A 9 41.39 14.05 26.79
N PHE A 10 41.69 15.15 27.46
CA PHE A 10 40.68 16.04 28.06
C PHE A 10 39.93 16.75 26.92
N VAL A 11 38.65 16.44 26.75
CA VAL A 11 37.72 17.23 25.92
C VAL A 11 36.87 18.08 26.85
N ILE A 12 37.06 19.39 26.77
CA ILE A 12 36.28 20.42 27.43
C ILE A 12 34.91 20.49 26.74
N LEU A 13 33.85 20.11 27.45
CA LEU A 13 32.47 20.40 27.05
C LEU A 13 32.11 21.84 27.43
N PRO A 14 31.43 22.63 26.57
CA PRO A 14 30.88 23.91 26.96
C PRO A 14 29.55 23.70 27.70
N ILE A 15 29.54 24.04 28.99
CA ILE A 15 28.32 24.18 29.80
C ILE A 15 27.65 25.49 29.35
N LEU A 16 26.57 25.39 28.56
CA LEU A 16 25.65 26.49 28.33
C LEU A 16 24.64 26.54 29.49
N ALA A 17 25.01 27.23 30.57
CA ALA A 17 24.07 27.61 31.62
C ALA A 17 23.19 28.76 31.10
N HIS A 18 21.94 28.47 30.77
CA HIS A 18 20.91 29.49 30.63
C HIS A 18 20.52 30.01 32.01
N ALA A 19 21.19 31.08 32.45
CA ALA A 19 20.71 31.91 33.54
C ALA A 19 19.50 32.71 33.04
N GLN A 20 18.29 32.28 33.38
CA GLN A 20 17.08 33.11 33.25
C GLN A 20 16.73 33.74 34.60
N GLY A 21 16.40 35.03 34.54
CA GLY A 21 16.34 35.98 35.65
C GLY A 21 15.51 35.55 36.86
N ALA A 22 16.12 35.66 38.03
CA ALA A 22 15.42 35.73 39.29
C ALA A 22 14.65 37.06 39.37
N VAL A 23 13.32 36.98 39.39
CA VAL A 23 12.44 38.07 39.84
C VAL A 23 12.37 37.97 41.37
N PRO A 24 12.66 39.05 42.13
CA PRO A 24 12.59 38.96 43.59
C PRO A 24 11.13 39.05 44.03
N LEU A 25 10.57 37.94 44.51
CA LEU A 25 9.36 37.98 45.33
C LEU A 25 9.77 38.34 46.75
N SER A 26 9.45 39.58 47.14
CA SER A 26 9.61 40.08 48.50
C SER A 26 8.59 39.45 49.45
N GLY A 27 9.06 38.59 50.34
CA GLY A 27 8.38 38.11 51.54
C GLY A 27 9.36 37.26 52.36
N PRO A 28 9.50 37.44 53.68
CA PRO A 28 10.54 36.75 54.44
C PRO A 28 10.16 35.28 54.60
N ILE A 29 10.90 34.38 53.95
CA ILE A 29 10.87 32.95 54.29
C ILE A 29 12.20 32.68 54.99
N SER A 30 12.15 32.49 56.31
CA SER A 30 13.25 31.89 57.06
C SER A 30 13.54 30.51 56.46
N GLY A 31 14.78 30.24 56.09
CA GLY A 31 15.20 28.95 55.53
C GLY A 31 15.02 27.77 56.50
N PRO A 32 15.26 26.52 56.03
CA PRO A 32 15.26 25.34 56.87
C PRO A 32 16.53 25.26 57.75
N ASP A 33 16.78 26.28 58.57
CA ASP A 33 17.97 26.32 59.45
C ASP A 33 17.85 25.41 60.69
N GLN A 34 16.76 24.64 60.80
CA GLN A 34 16.55 23.68 61.89
C GLN A 34 16.50 22.26 61.34
N ILE A 35 17.46 21.45 61.78
CA ILE A 35 17.58 20.03 61.46
C ILE A 35 16.99 19.21 62.60
N VAL A 36 16.22 18.18 62.27
CA VAL A 36 15.71 17.17 63.19
C VAL A 36 16.31 15.83 62.80
N ASN A 37 17.02 15.17 63.71
CA ASN A 37 17.53 13.81 63.46
C ASN A 37 16.53 12.80 64.00
N ALA A 38 16.08 11.86 63.16
CA ALA A 38 15.12 10.85 63.59
C ALA A 38 15.69 9.91 64.67
N ALA A 39 17.01 9.73 64.71
CA ALA A 39 17.70 8.96 65.75
C ALA A 39 17.44 9.50 67.18
N ASP A 40 17.24 10.82 67.32
CA ASP A 40 16.95 11.47 68.62
C ASP A 40 15.56 11.08 69.16
N PHE A 41 14.70 10.52 68.31
CA PHE A 41 13.36 10.03 68.64
C PHE A 41 13.34 8.51 68.85
N GLY A 42 14.51 7.88 69.00
CA GLY A 42 14.63 6.44 69.19
C GLY A 42 14.36 5.63 67.92
N LEU A 43 14.62 6.20 66.74
CA LEU A 43 14.57 5.44 65.50
C LEU A 43 15.76 4.48 65.43
N ILE A 44 15.48 3.18 65.36
CA ILE A 44 16.48 2.11 65.35
C ILE A 44 16.33 1.33 64.05
N SER A 45 17.45 1.10 63.36
CA SER A 45 17.47 0.22 62.18
C SER A 45 17.34 -1.24 62.62
N ASP A 46 16.39 -1.95 62.02
CA ASP A 46 16.19 -3.37 62.23
C ASP A 46 15.84 -4.08 60.91
N PRO A 47 16.83 -4.66 60.22
CA PRO A 47 16.61 -5.39 58.97
C PRO A 47 15.74 -6.65 59.11
N THR A 48 15.52 -7.14 60.33
CA THR A 48 14.64 -8.31 60.58
C THR A 48 13.17 -7.92 60.71
N CYS A 49 12.89 -6.61 60.79
CA CYS A 49 11.57 -6.04 61.08
C CYS A 49 10.93 -6.52 62.39
N ALA A 50 11.72 -6.96 63.38
CA ALA A 50 11.20 -7.29 64.71
C ALA A 50 10.78 -6.02 65.49
N THR A 51 11.46 -4.92 65.24
CA THR A 51 11.21 -3.61 65.83
C THR A 51 10.26 -2.80 64.95
N ASP A 52 9.20 -2.26 65.54
CA ASP A 52 8.28 -1.34 64.86
C ASP A 52 8.81 0.10 64.95
N ALA A 53 9.10 0.72 63.80
CA ALA A 53 9.63 2.06 63.70
C ALA A 53 8.54 3.16 63.67
N THR A 54 7.26 2.77 63.64
CA THR A 54 6.12 3.67 63.39
C THR A 54 6.06 4.85 64.35
N SER A 55 6.24 4.62 65.65
CA SER A 55 6.15 5.68 66.67
C SER A 55 7.28 6.70 66.56
N SER A 56 8.52 6.22 66.42
CA SER A 56 9.71 7.06 66.27
C SER A 56 9.68 7.89 64.98
N LEU A 57 9.27 7.28 63.86
CA LEU A 57 9.10 7.99 62.58
C LEU A 57 8.01 9.06 62.66
N ARG A 58 6.83 8.73 63.22
CA ARG A 58 5.76 9.73 63.39
C ARG A 58 6.16 10.89 64.29
N ALA A 59 6.84 10.61 65.41
CA ALA A 59 7.29 11.64 66.33
C ALA A 59 8.32 12.58 65.68
N SER A 60 9.29 12.02 64.95
CA SER A 60 10.29 12.81 64.23
C SER A 60 9.71 13.61 63.06
N ILE A 61 8.78 13.04 62.28
CA ILE A 61 8.03 13.75 61.22
C ILE A 61 7.26 14.93 61.82
N ALA A 62 6.53 14.72 62.92
CA ALA A 62 5.78 15.79 63.58
C ALA A 62 6.72 16.90 64.10
N ALA A 63 7.86 16.54 64.68
CA ALA A 63 8.86 17.50 65.16
C ALA A 63 9.55 18.29 64.03
N ALA A 64 9.61 17.70 62.82
CA ALA A 64 10.24 18.27 61.64
C ALA A 64 9.27 19.07 60.75
N ALA A 65 8.06 19.39 61.21
CA ALA A 65 7.14 20.26 60.48
C ALA A 65 7.81 21.60 60.12
N ARG A 66 7.87 21.92 58.81
CA ARG A 66 8.56 23.08 58.21
C ARG A 66 10.08 23.12 58.43
N LYS A 67 10.69 21.96 58.64
CA LYS A 67 12.12 21.76 58.89
C LYS A 67 12.67 20.64 58.02
N LYS A 68 13.97 20.38 58.14
CA LYS A 68 14.62 19.23 57.53
C LYS A 68 14.67 18.06 58.52
N LEU A 69 14.19 16.91 58.11
CA LEU A 69 14.28 15.63 58.81
C LEU A 69 15.41 14.79 58.20
N ILE A 70 16.37 14.39 59.01
CA ILE A 70 17.43 13.45 58.61
C ILE A 70 17.08 12.07 59.15
N LEU A 71 16.93 11.12 58.24
CA LEU A 71 16.79 9.70 58.52
C LEU A 71 18.18 9.04 58.48
N PRO A 72 18.56 8.24 59.48
CA PRO A 72 19.82 7.50 59.45
C PRO A 72 19.78 6.40 58.37
N ALA A 73 20.95 5.87 58.01
CA ALA A 73 21.04 4.65 57.22
C ALA A 73 20.45 3.48 58.02
N GLY A 74 19.67 2.63 57.37
CA GLY A 74 19.03 1.48 57.99
C GLY A 74 17.72 1.07 57.34
N THR A 75 17.15 0.00 57.89
CA THR A 75 15.82 -0.52 57.54
C THR A 75 14.85 -0.22 58.68
N PHE A 76 13.73 0.41 58.38
CA PHE A 76 12.74 0.85 59.38
C PHE A 76 11.37 0.29 59.00
N CYS A 77 10.86 -0.66 59.78
CA CYS A 77 9.66 -1.42 59.42
C CYS A 77 8.42 -0.88 60.14
N LEU A 78 7.30 -0.83 59.40
CA LEU A 78 5.99 -0.38 59.86
C LEU A 78 5.12 -1.60 60.14
N ASN A 79 4.97 -2.00 61.40
CA ASN A 79 4.51 -3.35 61.75
C ASN A 79 3.00 -3.47 62.02
N THR A 80 2.21 -2.40 61.87
CA THR A 80 0.76 -2.44 62.11
C THR A 80 -0.06 -1.94 60.90
N PRO A 81 -1.33 -2.37 60.74
CA PRO A 81 -2.17 -1.96 59.61
C PRO A 81 -2.46 -0.47 59.51
N THR A 82 -2.26 0.30 60.58
CA THR A 82 -2.51 1.74 60.64
C THR A 82 -1.23 2.55 60.68
N SER A 83 -0.11 2.00 60.19
CA SER A 83 1.23 2.58 60.35
C SER A 83 1.65 3.57 59.27
N THR A 84 0.80 3.83 58.25
CA THR A 84 1.08 4.77 57.16
C THR A 84 1.67 6.07 57.67
N LEU A 85 2.76 6.52 57.06
CA LEU A 85 3.44 7.76 57.40
C LEU A 85 2.82 8.90 56.60
N GLN A 86 1.88 9.60 57.22
CA GLN A 86 1.25 10.77 56.62
C GLN A 86 2.12 12.01 56.80
N ILE A 87 2.52 12.64 55.70
CA ILE A 87 3.26 13.91 55.69
C ILE A 87 2.26 15.06 55.52
N THR A 88 1.89 15.68 56.64
CA THR A 88 0.82 16.69 56.72
C THR A 88 1.32 18.13 56.79
N ASN A 89 2.64 18.34 56.86
CA ASN A 89 3.27 19.65 56.83
C ASN A 89 4.34 19.72 55.73
N SER A 90 4.52 20.91 55.14
CA SER A 90 5.67 21.18 54.26
C SER A 90 6.96 20.92 55.04
N MET A 91 7.91 20.18 54.46
CA MET A 91 9.17 19.80 55.09
C MET A 91 10.13 19.20 54.05
N GLU A 92 11.38 18.99 54.44
CA GLU A 92 12.36 18.22 53.69
C GLU A 92 12.67 16.92 54.45
N ILE A 93 12.70 15.78 53.77
CA ILE A 93 13.11 14.48 54.32
C ILE A 93 14.31 13.97 53.53
N GLU A 94 15.43 13.82 54.22
CA GLU A 94 16.68 13.30 53.68
C GLU A 94 16.98 11.92 54.27
N GLY A 95 17.16 10.91 53.42
CA GLY A 95 17.81 9.65 53.78
C GLY A 95 19.31 9.65 53.47
N GLN A 96 19.97 8.50 53.65
CA GLN A 96 21.40 8.33 53.41
C GLN A 96 21.70 7.59 52.09
N GLY A 97 20.75 7.66 51.16
CA GLY A 97 20.76 7.06 49.83
C GLY A 97 19.61 6.07 49.68
N ALA A 98 19.02 5.99 48.48
CA ALA A 98 17.83 5.19 48.21
C ALA A 98 17.95 3.69 48.52
N ALA A 99 19.19 3.17 48.56
CA ALA A 99 19.48 1.78 48.94
C ALA A 99 19.93 1.63 50.40
N ASN A 100 20.19 2.73 51.11
CA ASN A 100 20.79 2.75 52.44
C ASN A 100 19.80 3.13 53.53
N THR A 101 18.80 3.97 53.25
CA THR A 101 17.69 4.29 54.14
C THR A 101 16.43 3.73 53.52
N ILE A 102 15.82 2.71 54.14
CA ILE A 102 14.66 2.00 53.59
C ILE A 102 13.54 1.97 54.63
N ILE A 103 12.36 2.43 54.25
CA ILE A 103 11.13 2.26 55.03
C ILE A 103 10.34 1.10 54.44
N VAL A 104 9.98 0.14 55.27
CA VAL A 104 9.34 -1.12 54.84
C VAL A 104 7.95 -1.23 55.43
N TRP A 105 6.94 -1.46 54.60
CA TRP A 105 5.64 -1.91 55.07
C TRP A 105 5.74 -3.35 55.57
N ASN A 106 5.42 -3.61 56.84
CA ASN A 106 5.51 -4.95 57.43
C ASN A 106 4.32 -5.24 58.36
N SER A 107 3.13 -4.79 57.96
CA SER A 107 1.89 -5.19 58.62
C SER A 107 1.74 -6.72 58.64
N PRO A 108 0.99 -7.32 59.61
CA PRO A 108 0.77 -8.76 59.66
C PRO A 108 0.19 -9.31 58.36
N ALA A 109 0.49 -10.58 58.06
CA ALA A 109 -0.01 -11.22 56.85
C ALA A 109 -1.56 -11.27 56.84
N GLY A 110 -2.15 -11.10 55.65
CA GLY A 110 -3.61 -11.09 55.47
C GLY A 110 -4.35 -9.83 55.92
N THR A 111 -3.63 -8.77 56.31
CA THR A 111 -4.25 -7.46 56.57
C THR A 111 -4.47 -6.68 55.28
N PRO A 112 -5.43 -5.73 55.24
CA PRO A 112 -5.53 -4.77 54.15
C PRO A 112 -4.21 -4.02 53.95
N TYR A 113 -3.83 -3.84 52.70
CA TYR A 113 -2.70 -2.98 52.36
C TYR A 113 -3.02 -1.51 52.60
N ALA A 114 -2.01 -0.70 52.91
CA ALA A 114 -2.11 0.75 52.95
C ALA A 114 -0.77 1.37 52.50
N PRO A 115 -0.75 2.65 52.12
CA PRO A 115 0.49 3.29 51.72
C PRO A 115 1.55 3.25 52.82
N THR A 116 2.80 3.08 52.44
CA THR A 116 3.92 3.19 53.39
C THR A 116 4.13 4.66 53.75
N ILE A 117 4.11 5.52 52.74
CA ILE A 117 4.22 6.98 52.86
C ILE A 117 3.07 7.60 52.06
N ASP A 118 2.39 8.56 52.67
CA ASP A 118 1.33 9.34 52.06
C ASP A 118 1.62 10.84 52.24
N VAL A 119 1.95 11.53 51.14
CA VAL A 119 2.32 12.94 51.14
C VAL A 119 1.11 13.82 50.84
N LEU A 120 0.50 14.33 51.90
CA LEU A 120 -0.71 15.17 51.85
C LEU A 120 -0.38 16.66 51.74
N ALA A 121 0.77 17.08 52.27
CA ALA A 121 1.16 18.48 52.33
C ALA A 121 1.77 18.99 51.04
N LYS A 122 1.49 20.26 50.72
CA LYS A 122 2.18 20.97 49.65
C LYS A 122 3.63 21.30 50.01
N GLY A 123 4.49 21.41 48.99
CA GLY A 123 5.86 21.91 49.15
C GLY A 123 6.72 20.97 50.00
N VAL A 124 6.59 19.67 49.78
CA VAL A 124 7.40 18.64 50.45
C VAL A 124 8.53 18.22 49.52
N THR A 125 9.73 18.08 50.07
CA THR A 125 10.89 17.52 49.35
C THR A 125 11.31 16.22 50.04
N ILE A 126 11.48 15.14 49.27
CA ILE A 126 11.97 13.85 49.80
C ILE A 126 13.07 13.35 48.88
N HIS A 127 14.21 12.96 49.45
CA HIS A 127 15.30 12.41 48.67
C HIS A 127 16.12 11.39 49.43
N ASP A 128 16.92 10.63 48.66
CA ASP A 128 17.87 9.66 49.20
C ASP A 128 17.18 8.55 50.03
N LEU A 129 15.97 8.15 49.62
CA LEU A 129 15.08 7.27 50.39
C LEU A 129 14.54 6.08 49.56
N GLY A 130 14.58 4.90 50.16
CA GLY A 130 13.92 3.70 49.68
C GLY A 130 12.60 3.43 50.39
N VAL A 131 11.61 2.96 49.63
CA VAL A 131 10.31 2.49 50.11
C VAL A 131 10.09 1.07 49.60
N ASP A 132 9.85 0.14 50.51
CA ASP A 132 9.56 -1.26 50.21
C ASP A 132 8.14 -1.59 50.66
N GLY A 133 7.27 -1.87 49.69
CA GLY A 133 5.90 -2.25 49.96
C GLY A 133 5.73 -3.67 50.51
N ASN A 134 6.75 -4.53 50.40
CA ASN A 134 6.78 -5.91 50.92
C ASN A 134 5.57 -6.79 50.55
N ALA A 135 4.88 -6.49 49.45
CA ALA A 135 3.61 -7.13 49.12
C ALA A 135 3.77 -8.63 48.81
N ALA A 136 4.88 -9.01 48.15
CA ALA A 136 5.22 -10.40 47.86
C ALA A 136 5.49 -11.24 49.13
N GLY A 137 5.87 -10.62 50.25
CA GLY A 137 6.29 -11.31 51.46
C GLY A 137 5.15 -11.70 52.41
N LYS A 138 3.95 -11.12 52.26
CA LYS A 138 2.93 -11.10 53.32
C LYS A 138 1.48 -11.37 52.88
N ASN A 139 1.21 -11.67 51.61
CA ASN A 139 -0.15 -11.98 51.10
C ASN A 139 -1.21 -11.01 51.66
N TYR A 140 -0.98 -9.71 51.49
CA TYR A 140 -1.94 -8.68 51.89
C TYR A 140 -3.24 -8.81 51.11
N THR A 141 -4.30 -8.19 51.62
CA THR A 141 -5.59 -8.09 50.92
C THR A 141 -5.79 -6.67 50.39
N ASP A 142 -6.79 -6.53 49.54
CA ASP A 142 -7.25 -5.25 48.99
C ASP A 142 -7.32 -4.13 50.05
N SER A 143 -6.89 -2.92 49.66
CA SER A 143 -6.87 -1.78 50.56
C SER A 143 -8.27 -1.26 50.90
N VAL A 144 -8.39 -0.70 52.10
CA VAL A 144 -9.56 0.03 52.59
C VAL A 144 -9.23 1.48 52.97
N TYR A 145 -8.02 1.95 52.63
CA TYR A 145 -7.45 3.21 53.12
C TYR A 145 -8.30 4.45 52.74
N TYR A 146 -8.72 4.57 51.47
CA TYR A 146 -9.51 5.68 50.95
C TYR A 146 -11.02 5.39 50.95
N GLY A 147 -11.62 5.10 52.11
CA GLY A 147 -13.10 5.05 52.23
C GLY A 147 -13.74 3.66 52.29
N GLY A 148 -12.95 2.59 52.49
CA GLY A 148 -13.47 1.30 52.96
C GLY A 148 -14.18 0.39 51.95
N LEU A 149 -14.43 0.85 50.72
CA LEU A 149 -15.07 0.05 49.67
C LEU A 149 -14.03 -0.50 48.70
N THR A 150 -13.84 -1.82 48.69
CA THR A 150 -12.94 -2.53 47.74
C THR A 150 -13.41 -2.50 46.28
N THR A 151 -14.58 -1.90 46.02
CA THR A 151 -15.17 -1.70 44.69
C THR A 151 -15.03 -0.25 44.19
N SER A 152 -14.44 0.66 44.98
CA SER A 152 -14.24 2.05 44.55
C SER A 152 -13.25 2.10 43.39
N LEU A 153 -13.45 3.03 42.45
CA LEU A 153 -12.45 3.32 41.40
C LEU A 153 -11.10 3.73 42.01
N MET A 154 -11.12 4.28 43.23
CA MET A 154 -9.92 4.72 43.97
C MET A 154 -9.35 3.65 44.91
N ALA A 155 -9.94 2.45 44.99
CA ALA A 155 -9.42 1.39 45.84
C ALA A 155 -7.94 1.02 45.54
N PRO A 156 -7.49 0.96 44.26
CA PRO A 156 -6.08 0.71 43.93
C PRO A 156 -5.10 1.79 44.42
N TRP A 157 -5.58 3.02 44.69
CA TRP A 157 -4.73 4.11 45.21
C TRP A 157 -4.27 3.86 46.65
N GLY A 158 -5.07 3.15 47.46
CA GLY A 158 -4.67 2.72 48.80
C GLY A 158 -3.61 1.61 48.78
N GLU A 159 -3.31 1.06 47.61
CA GLU A 159 -2.39 -0.06 47.41
C GLU A 159 -1.00 0.38 46.91
N VAL A 160 -0.81 1.69 46.75
CA VAL A 160 0.43 2.32 46.32
C VAL A 160 1.39 2.44 47.50
N ALA A 161 2.67 2.09 47.32
CA ALA A 161 3.64 2.14 48.43
C ALA A 161 4.00 3.59 48.84
N PHE A 162 4.23 4.48 47.87
CA PHE A 162 4.52 5.89 48.07
C PHE A 162 3.52 6.75 47.29
N VAL A 163 2.59 7.37 48.01
CA VAL A 163 1.57 8.27 47.43
C VAL A 163 1.99 9.74 47.56
N ILE A 164 1.81 10.50 46.48
CA ILE A 164 2.01 11.94 46.41
C ILE A 164 0.68 12.61 46.07
N GLU A 165 0.06 13.25 47.06
CA GLU A 165 -1.21 13.99 46.91
C GLU A 165 -1.05 15.52 46.96
N GLY A 166 0.07 15.99 47.54
CA GLY A 166 0.36 17.40 47.78
C GLY A 166 1.00 18.12 46.58
N ASP A 167 0.56 19.35 46.31
CA ASP A 167 1.13 20.20 45.25
C ASP A 167 2.60 20.58 45.52
N ASN A 168 3.37 20.89 44.49
CA ASN A 168 4.77 21.34 44.59
C ASN A 168 5.68 20.32 45.28
N PHE A 169 5.43 19.03 45.07
CA PHE A 169 6.30 17.96 45.57
C PHE A 169 7.59 17.87 44.75
N THR A 170 8.72 17.66 45.42
CA THR A 170 9.99 17.33 44.77
C THR A 170 10.55 16.03 45.35
N GLY A 171 10.79 15.05 44.48
CA GLY A 171 11.39 13.78 44.82
C GLY A 171 12.65 13.52 43.99
N TYR A 172 13.76 13.14 44.61
CA TYR A 172 14.92 12.70 43.84
C TYR A 172 15.79 11.66 44.54
N ASN A 173 16.50 10.84 43.76
CA ASN A 173 17.22 9.67 44.28
C ASN A 173 16.32 8.81 45.18
N LEU A 174 15.19 8.38 44.62
CA LEU A 174 14.20 7.56 45.32
C LEU A 174 14.19 6.14 44.77
N LYS A 175 13.93 5.18 45.65
CA LYS A 175 13.72 3.78 45.27
C LYS A 175 12.37 3.29 45.75
N GLY A 176 11.55 2.75 44.86
CA GLY A 176 10.31 2.06 45.21
C GLY A 176 10.40 0.58 44.86
N ARG A 177 9.94 -0.34 45.72
CA ARG A 177 9.91 -1.77 45.36
C ARG A 177 8.80 -2.55 46.02
N ASN A 178 8.46 -3.70 45.42
CA ASN A 178 7.54 -4.70 45.97
C ASN A 178 6.19 -4.13 46.44
N ALA A 179 5.68 -3.10 45.76
CA ALA A 179 4.38 -2.54 46.09
C ALA A 179 3.24 -3.51 45.78
N PHE A 180 2.10 -3.30 46.44
CA PHE A 180 0.89 -4.08 46.16
C PHE A 180 0.38 -3.76 44.76
N THR A 181 0.16 -2.46 44.45
CA THR A 181 -0.02 -1.95 43.09
C THR A 181 1.20 -1.14 42.67
N ASN A 182 1.12 0.19 42.72
CA ASN A 182 2.15 1.08 42.20
C ASN A 182 3.24 1.31 43.24
N CYS A 183 4.51 1.40 42.82
CA CYS A 183 5.56 1.79 43.75
C CYS A 183 5.47 3.26 44.11
N ILE A 184 5.32 4.13 43.12
CA ILE A 184 5.11 5.57 43.31
C ILE A 184 3.86 5.98 42.56
N GLY A 185 2.92 6.60 43.26
CA GLY A 185 1.70 7.14 42.68
C GLY A 185 1.63 8.66 42.86
N ILE A 186 1.36 9.37 41.78
CA ILE A 186 1.10 10.81 41.76
C ILE A 186 -0.38 11.03 41.48
N GLY A 187 -1.13 11.33 42.53
CA GLY A 187 -2.56 11.51 42.42
C GLY A 187 -3.16 11.93 43.73
N LYS A 188 -4.26 12.68 43.66
CA LYS A 188 -4.99 13.16 44.83
C LYS A 188 -6.36 12.53 44.87
N VAL A 189 -6.72 11.97 46.02
CA VAL A 189 -8.04 11.37 46.23
C VAL A 189 -9.00 12.42 46.82
N SER A 190 -10.25 12.44 46.35
CA SER A 190 -11.29 13.33 46.87
C SER A 190 -11.57 13.05 48.35
N SER A 191 -12.10 14.05 49.06
CA SER A 191 -12.36 13.95 50.50
C SER A 191 -13.36 12.85 50.91
N ASP A 192 -14.17 12.36 49.97
CA ASP A 192 -15.08 11.24 50.17
C ASP A 192 -14.43 9.86 49.89
N GLY A 193 -13.20 9.83 49.36
CA GLY A 193 -12.46 8.61 49.03
C GLY A 193 -12.91 7.93 47.72
N LEU A 194 -13.81 8.56 46.95
CA LEU A 194 -14.50 7.87 45.85
C LEU A 194 -14.01 8.27 44.45
N SER A 195 -13.24 9.34 44.30
CA SER A 195 -12.87 9.86 42.98
C SER A 195 -11.49 10.54 42.96
N PRO A 196 -10.81 10.59 41.81
CA PRO A 196 -9.58 11.34 41.67
C PRO A 196 -9.88 12.83 41.56
N VAL A 197 -9.01 13.68 42.11
CA VAL A 197 -9.09 15.14 41.95
C VAL A 197 -8.30 15.54 40.71
N PHE A 198 -9.01 15.79 39.61
CA PHE A 198 -8.40 16.12 38.32
C PHE A 198 -7.36 17.25 38.42
N GLY A 199 -6.18 17.00 37.85
CA GLY A 199 -5.07 17.93 37.80
C GLY A 199 -4.37 18.20 39.14
N SER A 200 -4.62 17.38 40.15
CA SER A 200 -3.97 17.45 41.47
C SER A 200 -3.32 16.10 41.82
N PRO A 201 -2.11 16.09 42.41
CA PRO A 201 -1.28 17.25 42.72
C PRO A 201 -0.74 17.97 41.48
N SER A 202 -0.51 19.26 41.62
CA SER A 202 0.09 20.10 40.59
C SER A 202 1.57 20.36 40.88
N ASN A 203 2.37 20.52 39.81
CA ASN A 203 3.79 20.88 39.89
C ASN A 203 4.63 19.86 40.69
N VAL A 204 4.55 18.59 40.30
CA VAL A 204 5.35 17.51 40.88
C VAL A 204 6.62 17.31 40.06
N ASN A 205 7.78 17.24 40.71
CA ASN A 205 9.06 16.96 40.07
C ASN A 205 9.69 15.69 40.64
N LEU A 206 9.93 14.69 39.79
CA LEU A 206 10.64 13.45 40.13
C LEU A 206 11.89 13.31 39.27
N ASP A 207 13.05 13.08 39.90
CA ASP A 207 14.31 12.87 39.20
C ASP A 207 15.16 11.73 39.78
N ASN A 208 15.84 10.98 38.93
CA ASN A 208 16.72 9.88 39.35
C ASN A 208 15.98 8.86 40.23
N ILE A 209 15.01 8.18 39.64
CA ILE A 209 14.10 7.26 40.33
C ILE A 209 14.34 5.84 39.85
N TYR A 210 14.37 4.89 40.79
CA TYR A 210 14.46 3.46 40.48
C TYR A 210 13.29 2.70 41.10
N THR A 211 12.49 2.02 40.29
CA THR A 211 11.40 1.16 40.76
C THR A 211 11.58 -0.29 40.33
N GLU A 212 11.16 -1.23 41.16
CA GLU A 212 11.23 -2.66 40.80
C GLU A 212 10.15 -3.51 41.44
N PHE A 213 9.70 -4.53 40.71
CA PHE A 213 8.75 -5.54 41.21
C PHE A 213 7.45 -4.93 41.78
N CYS A 214 6.95 -3.84 41.21
CA CYS A 214 5.66 -3.28 41.59
C CYS A 214 4.52 -4.15 41.02
N GLY A 215 3.36 -4.14 41.67
CA GLY A 215 2.20 -4.95 41.32
C GLY A 215 2.23 -6.38 41.86
N ASN A 216 2.94 -6.62 42.96
CA ASN A 216 3.06 -7.97 43.56
C ASN A 216 1.83 -8.35 44.40
N GLY A 217 0.95 -7.40 44.72
CA GLY A 217 -0.34 -7.68 45.34
C GLY A 217 -1.25 -8.44 44.39
N LEU A 218 -2.14 -9.27 44.96
CA LEU A 218 -3.16 -9.96 44.19
C LEU A 218 -4.50 -9.26 44.43
N ALA A 219 -4.86 -8.34 43.53
CA ALA A 219 -6.11 -7.59 43.63
C ALA A 219 -7.32 -8.52 43.47
N GLY A 220 -8.29 -8.41 44.37
CA GLY A 220 -9.50 -9.22 44.39
C GLY A 220 -10.39 -9.05 43.14
N ALA A 221 -11.32 -9.97 42.93
CA ALA A 221 -12.23 -9.97 41.77
C ALA A 221 -13.17 -8.74 41.68
N ASN A 222 -13.33 -8.01 42.79
CA ASN A 222 -14.19 -6.84 42.89
C ASN A 222 -13.45 -5.51 42.60
N GLN A 223 -12.13 -5.56 42.42
CA GLN A 223 -11.33 -4.40 42.06
C GLN A 223 -11.54 -4.02 40.58
N PRO A 224 -11.35 -2.74 40.19
CA PRO A 224 -11.48 -2.31 38.81
C PRO A 224 -10.58 -3.10 37.85
N ILE A 225 -9.41 -3.52 38.33
CA ILE A 225 -8.47 -4.36 37.61
C ILE A 225 -8.06 -5.51 38.54
N PRO A 226 -8.67 -6.70 38.40
CA PRO A 226 -8.30 -7.87 39.19
C PRO A 226 -6.94 -8.48 38.81
N GLY A 227 -6.36 -9.23 39.73
CA GLY A 227 -5.10 -9.95 39.53
C GLY A 227 -3.88 -9.11 39.91
N HIS A 228 -2.73 -9.46 39.35
CA HIS A 228 -1.49 -8.70 39.50
C HIS A 228 -1.45 -7.55 38.49
N ASN A 229 -1.30 -6.34 39.01
CA ASN A 229 -1.26 -5.10 38.25
C ASN A 229 -0.50 -4.04 39.04
N GLY A 230 0.04 -3.05 38.33
CA GLY A 230 0.67 -1.91 38.98
C GLY A 230 1.93 -1.45 38.28
N PHE A 231 2.18 -0.16 38.44
CA PHE A 231 3.25 0.57 37.78
C PHE A 231 4.47 0.74 38.68
N GLY A 232 5.63 0.89 38.05
CA GLY A 232 6.76 1.53 38.71
C GLY A 232 6.38 2.92 39.22
N ILE A 233 6.03 3.78 38.26
CA ILE A 233 5.52 5.12 38.52
C ILE A 233 4.21 5.30 37.77
N ASP A 234 3.17 5.73 38.49
CA ASP A 234 1.87 6.06 37.95
C ASP A 234 1.54 7.53 38.23
N ASN A 235 1.42 8.33 37.17
CA ASN A 235 0.79 9.64 37.26
C ASN A 235 -0.69 9.52 36.88
N GLY A 236 -1.57 9.40 37.88
CA GLY A 236 -2.99 9.17 37.59
C GLY A 236 -3.93 10.36 37.76
N SER A 237 -3.57 11.40 38.51
CA SER A 237 -4.33 12.66 38.47
C SER A 237 -3.52 13.94 38.49
N GLY A 238 -2.18 13.86 38.57
CA GLY A 238 -1.33 15.03 38.64
C GLY A 238 -1.32 15.88 37.36
N SER A 239 -1.03 17.17 37.52
CA SER A 239 -0.83 18.13 36.41
C SER A 239 0.50 18.87 36.54
N PHE A 240 1.08 19.32 35.42
CA PHE A 240 2.40 19.96 35.41
C PHE A 240 3.47 19.08 36.07
N VAL A 241 3.43 17.79 35.75
CA VAL A 241 4.31 16.77 36.34
C VAL A 241 5.54 16.60 35.46
N ASN A 242 6.73 16.71 36.06
CA ASN A 242 8.00 16.44 35.40
C ASN A 242 8.64 15.18 36.00
N ILE A 243 8.90 14.18 35.17
CA ILE A 243 9.52 12.91 35.55
C ILE A 243 10.74 12.68 34.67
N SER A 244 11.91 12.61 35.29
CA SER A 244 13.18 12.49 34.58
C SER A 244 14.10 11.43 35.14
N ASN A 245 14.90 10.81 34.26
CA ASN A 245 15.96 9.86 34.64
C ASN A 245 15.42 8.71 35.48
N VAL A 246 14.46 7.97 34.93
CA VAL A 246 13.74 6.92 35.66
C VAL A 246 14.00 5.56 35.07
N ILE A 247 14.14 4.56 35.94
CA ILE A 247 14.29 3.17 35.59
C ILE A 247 13.22 2.37 36.33
N ASP A 248 12.46 1.56 35.60
CA ASP A 248 11.64 0.51 36.19
C ASP A 248 12.13 -0.88 35.72
N ASN A 249 12.12 -1.85 36.63
CA ASN A 249 12.52 -3.21 36.33
C ASN A 249 11.54 -4.24 36.90
N GLN A 250 10.97 -5.08 36.03
CA GLN A 250 10.11 -6.20 36.40
C GLN A 250 8.84 -5.82 37.19
N SER A 251 8.35 -4.59 37.11
CA SER A 251 6.99 -4.29 37.55
C SER A 251 5.96 -4.93 36.61
N PHE A 252 4.70 -5.07 37.03
CA PHE A 252 3.66 -5.59 36.13
C PHE A 252 3.38 -4.63 34.97
N SER A 253 3.52 -3.32 35.17
CA SER A 253 3.68 -2.33 34.11
C SER A 253 4.81 -1.37 34.47
N ASN A 254 5.58 -0.83 33.51
CA ASN A 254 6.71 0.04 33.88
C ASN A 254 6.22 1.45 34.29
N PHE A 255 5.50 2.14 33.40
CA PHE A 255 5.10 3.54 33.60
C PHE A 255 3.65 3.80 33.19
N GLY A 256 2.97 4.62 33.98
CA GLY A 256 1.58 5.04 33.78
C GLY A 256 1.44 6.55 33.74
N ASN A 257 0.62 7.02 32.79
CA ASN A 257 0.11 8.38 32.72
C ASN A 257 -1.40 8.28 32.44
N ASP A 258 -2.19 8.04 33.49
CA ASP A 258 -3.56 7.54 33.40
C ASP A 258 -4.61 8.58 32.97
N LEU A 259 -5.79 8.06 32.61
CA LEU A 259 -7.01 8.83 32.41
C LEU A 259 -7.29 9.61 33.71
N ASN A 260 -7.43 10.93 33.61
CA ASN A 260 -7.55 11.93 34.70
C ASN A 260 -6.26 12.64 35.13
N ALA A 261 -5.08 12.30 34.59
CA ALA A 261 -3.92 13.18 34.74
C ALA A 261 -4.23 14.54 34.11
N GLY A 262 -4.04 15.64 34.86
CA GLY A 262 -4.21 16.97 34.30
C GLY A 262 -3.12 17.21 33.25
N GLY A 263 -3.51 17.69 32.07
CA GLY A 263 -2.58 17.84 30.95
C GLY A 263 -1.29 18.60 31.28
N SER A 264 -0.30 18.53 30.38
CA SER A 264 1.06 19.08 30.54
C SER A 264 1.96 18.23 31.46
N VAL A 265 2.23 16.99 31.04
CA VAL A 265 3.18 16.10 31.70
C VAL A 265 4.44 15.98 30.85
N ASN A 266 5.62 15.95 31.48
CA ASN A 266 6.89 15.76 30.81
C ASN A 266 7.61 14.52 31.33
N TRP A 267 7.88 13.57 30.44
CA TRP A 267 8.72 12.39 30.70
C TRP A 267 10.00 12.46 29.89
N THR A 268 11.14 12.34 30.56
CA THR A 268 12.45 12.40 29.90
C THR A 268 13.39 11.32 30.42
N ASN A 269 14.11 10.64 29.53
CA ASN A 269 15.08 9.60 29.89
C ASN A 269 14.48 8.48 30.77
N ALA A 270 13.41 7.84 30.29
CA ALA A 270 12.73 6.75 30.99
C ALA A 270 13.10 5.39 30.40
N TRP A 271 13.41 4.42 31.25
CA TRP A 271 13.81 3.07 30.87
C TRP A 271 12.96 2.02 31.60
N GLY A 272 12.14 1.29 30.85
CA GLY A 272 11.33 0.20 31.37
C GLY A 272 11.90 -1.15 30.93
N TYR A 273 12.12 -2.05 31.89
CA TYR A 273 12.66 -3.38 31.63
C TYR A 273 11.69 -4.48 32.08
N PHE A 274 11.48 -5.47 31.22
CA PHE A 274 10.86 -6.76 31.56
C PHE A 274 9.49 -6.65 32.27
N ALA A 275 8.62 -5.76 31.80
CA ALA A 275 7.26 -5.65 32.34
C ALA A 275 6.56 -7.02 32.35
N ARG A 276 6.07 -7.44 33.51
CA ARG A 276 5.50 -8.79 33.73
C ARG A 276 4.01 -8.80 33.41
N LYS A 277 3.55 -9.84 32.73
CA LYS A 277 2.12 -10.07 32.48
C LYS A 277 1.54 -11.02 33.51
N ASP A 278 0.37 -10.69 34.06
CA ASP A 278 -0.42 -11.66 34.82
C ASP A 278 -1.06 -12.68 33.85
N PRO A 279 -0.74 -13.99 33.97
CA PRO A 279 -1.31 -15.02 33.11
C PRO A 279 -2.82 -15.21 33.31
N SER A 280 -3.39 -14.76 34.42
CA SER A 280 -4.84 -14.84 34.69
C SER A 280 -5.65 -13.83 33.86
N GLN A 281 -5.02 -12.77 33.36
CA GLN A 281 -5.64 -11.75 32.54
C GLN A 281 -5.72 -12.20 31.07
N THR A 282 -6.89 -12.71 30.67
CA THR A 282 -7.14 -13.27 29.33
C THR A 282 -7.77 -12.29 28.33
N GLY A 283 -8.14 -11.07 28.77
CA GLY A 283 -8.74 -10.00 27.95
C GLY A 283 -7.78 -8.89 27.49
N GLN A 284 -8.32 -7.70 27.15
CA GLN A 284 -7.52 -6.48 26.88
C GLN A 284 -6.55 -6.26 28.06
N PRO A 285 -5.22 -6.12 27.83
CA PRO A 285 -4.26 -6.38 28.89
C PRO A 285 -4.28 -5.31 29.96
N ALA A 286 -4.43 -5.72 31.22
CA ALA A 286 -4.34 -4.83 32.36
C ALA A 286 -2.94 -4.81 33.00
N SER A 287 -2.00 -5.60 32.43
CA SER A 287 -0.58 -5.67 32.81
C SER A 287 0.31 -6.13 31.65
N GLY A 288 1.62 -6.10 31.88
CA GLY A 288 2.67 -6.59 30.99
C GLY A 288 3.19 -5.56 30.01
N PHE A 289 2.76 -4.31 30.11
CA PHE A 289 3.11 -3.27 29.15
C PHE A 289 4.14 -2.28 29.69
N GLY A 290 4.89 -1.68 28.78
CA GLY A 290 5.94 -0.75 29.14
C GLY A 290 5.38 0.59 29.61
N PHE A 291 4.73 1.32 28.70
CA PHE A 291 4.27 2.67 28.98
C PHE A 291 2.80 2.80 28.57
N TYR A 292 1.94 3.20 29.51
CA TYR A 292 0.58 3.63 29.19
C TYR A 292 0.44 5.14 29.29
N SER A 293 -0.22 5.74 28.30
CA SER A 293 -0.65 7.13 28.33
C SER A 293 -2.11 7.21 27.94
N GLY A 294 -2.94 7.65 28.87
CA GLY A 294 -4.35 7.98 28.72
C GLY A 294 -4.64 9.48 28.85
N SER A 295 -3.64 10.34 29.09
CA SER A 295 -3.84 11.80 29.20
C SER A 295 -3.08 12.61 28.14
N GLY A 296 -3.72 13.68 27.69
CA GLY A 296 -3.29 14.50 26.56
C GLY A 296 -2.30 15.59 26.92
N ALA A 297 -1.80 16.28 25.88
CA ALA A 297 -0.86 17.40 26.00
C ALA A 297 0.45 17.06 26.75
N GLY A 298 0.89 15.80 26.72
CA GLY A 298 2.16 15.37 27.30
C GLY A 298 3.34 15.43 26.31
N THR A 299 4.55 15.64 26.84
CA THR A 299 5.81 15.55 26.11
C THR A 299 6.64 14.39 26.64
N PHE A 300 7.04 13.50 25.75
CA PHE A 300 7.75 12.26 26.07
C PHE A 300 9.02 12.21 25.22
N SER A 301 10.18 12.11 25.85
CA SER A 301 11.46 12.09 25.14
C SER A 301 12.44 11.09 25.71
N ASN A 302 13.19 10.41 24.83
CA ASN A 302 14.19 9.40 25.21
C ASN A 302 13.55 8.27 26.05
N ILE A 303 12.47 7.68 25.54
CA ILE A 303 11.74 6.59 26.20
C ILE A 303 12.23 5.25 25.63
N ASN A 304 12.71 4.38 26.51
CA ASN A 304 13.26 3.07 26.17
C ASN A 304 12.45 1.99 26.88
N ILE A 305 11.79 1.11 26.12
CA ILE A 305 11.01 0.00 26.66
C ILE A 305 11.60 -1.31 26.15
N ILE A 306 12.08 -2.15 27.05
CA ILE A 306 12.86 -3.35 26.73
C ILE A 306 12.15 -4.60 27.27
N SER A 307 11.81 -5.51 26.35
CA SER A 307 11.21 -6.81 26.60
C SER A 307 9.94 -6.81 27.47
N PRO A 308 8.94 -5.93 27.21
CA PRO A 308 7.65 -6.04 27.88
C PRO A 308 6.93 -7.33 27.46
N ALA A 309 6.28 -8.02 28.40
CA ALA A 309 5.58 -9.28 28.12
C ALA A 309 4.33 -9.11 27.22
N SER A 310 3.71 -7.94 27.23
CA SER A 310 2.59 -7.53 26.37
C SER A 310 3.09 -6.51 25.32
N PHE A 311 2.54 -5.30 25.27
CA PHE A 311 2.93 -4.26 24.31
C PHE A 311 3.93 -3.24 24.88
N GLY A 312 4.63 -2.53 23.99
CA GLY A 312 5.60 -1.49 24.35
C GLY A 312 4.97 -0.24 24.94
N ILE A 313 4.38 0.59 24.08
CA ILE A 313 3.72 1.84 24.44
C ILE A 313 2.27 1.78 23.98
N TRP A 314 1.35 2.15 24.86
CA TRP A 314 -0.06 2.33 24.56
C TRP A 314 -0.44 3.79 24.82
N ALA A 315 -0.64 4.54 23.74
CA ALA A 315 -1.18 5.89 23.76
C ALA A 315 -2.66 5.85 23.33
N ASP A 316 -3.56 5.82 24.30
CA ASP A 316 -5.02 5.72 24.07
C ASP A 316 -5.62 7.03 23.53
N ALA A 317 -6.93 7.07 23.19
CA ALA A 317 -7.55 8.30 22.67
C ALA A 317 -7.37 9.51 23.60
N GLY A 318 -7.35 9.29 24.91
CA GLY A 318 -7.11 10.36 25.88
C GLY A 318 -5.71 10.99 25.76
N SER A 319 -4.71 10.30 25.20
CA SER A 319 -3.33 10.77 24.97
C SER A 319 -3.18 11.76 23.81
N SER A 320 -4.26 12.45 23.46
CA SER A 320 -4.32 13.36 22.33
C SER A 320 -3.45 14.61 22.52
N GLN A 321 -2.99 15.21 21.43
CA GLN A 321 -2.08 16.37 21.45
C GLN A 321 -0.73 16.11 22.14
N SER A 322 -0.31 14.85 22.23
CA SER A 322 0.99 14.46 22.80
C SER A 322 2.13 14.54 21.78
N SER A 323 3.36 14.73 22.27
CA SER A 323 4.58 14.72 21.47
C SER A 323 5.57 13.70 22.03
N TRP A 324 5.98 12.77 21.19
CA TRP A 324 6.88 11.66 21.50
C TRP A 324 8.13 11.76 20.62
N SER A 325 9.31 11.65 21.21
CA SER A 325 10.58 11.77 20.49
C SER A 325 11.64 10.83 21.02
N ASN A 326 12.43 10.23 20.13
CA ASN A 326 13.49 9.29 20.48
C ASN A 326 12.95 8.12 21.31
N ILE A 327 12.11 7.33 20.66
CA ILE A 327 11.41 6.21 21.28
C ILE A 327 12.06 4.93 20.79
N THR A 328 12.51 4.08 21.71
CA THR A 328 13.06 2.76 21.39
C THR A 328 12.28 1.69 22.12
N ILE A 329 11.75 0.73 21.37
CA ILE A 329 11.00 -0.40 21.90
C ILE A 329 11.60 -1.67 21.34
N ARG A 330 12.07 -2.57 22.21
CA ARG A 330 12.78 -3.79 21.81
C ARG A 330 12.16 -5.01 22.43
N GLY A 331 11.89 -6.05 21.64
CA GLY A 331 11.46 -7.35 22.14
C GLY A 331 10.07 -7.35 22.77
N ALA A 332 9.15 -6.50 22.29
CA ALA A 332 7.78 -6.50 22.80
C ALA A 332 7.08 -7.83 22.52
N GLY A 333 6.41 -8.39 23.53
CA GLY A 333 5.62 -9.61 23.40
C GLY A 333 4.53 -9.51 22.33
N GLN A 334 3.90 -8.34 22.21
CA GLN A 334 2.86 -8.02 21.24
C GLN A 334 3.32 -6.83 20.36
N GLN A 335 2.52 -5.77 20.27
CA GLN A 335 2.86 -4.57 19.49
C GLN A 335 3.97 -3.78 20.18
N CYS A 336 4.81 -3.10 19.40
CA CYS A 336 5.64 -2.04 19.96
C CYS A 336 4.76 -0.86 20.36
N LEU A 337 3.87 -0.43 19.46
CA LEU A 337 3.10 0.80 19.65
C LEU A 337 1.62 0.57 19.37
N ILE A 338 0.77 1.04 20.28
CA ILE A 338 -0.69 1.11 20.15
C ILE A 338 -1.08 2.59 20.21
N ILE A 339 -1.80 3.08 19.19
CA ILE A 339 -2.19 4.50 19.07
C ILE A 339 -3.70 4.63 18.87
N GLY A 340 -4.39 5.21 19.85
CA GLY A 340 -5.75 5.77 19.74
C GLY A 340 -5.77 7.31 19.72
N ALA A 341 -4.64 7.96 20.00
CA ALA A 341 -4.55 9.40 20.23
C ALA A 341 -4.64 10.27 18.95
N THR A 342 -5.52 11.28 18.96
CA THR A 342 -5.57 12.31 17.91
C THR A 342 -4.51 13.40 18.12
N SER A 343 -4.02 13.97 17.02
CA SER A 343 -2.97 15.01 17.00
C SER A 343 -1.71 14.61 17.77
N SER A 344 -1.43 13.31 17.85
CA SER A 344 -0.21 12.77 18.44
C SER A 344 0.94 12.84 17.44
N LYS A 345 2.10 13.31 17.90
CA LYS A 345 3.32 13.46 17.10
C LYS A 345 4.38 12.51 17.62
N TRP A 346 4.98 11.74 16.73
CA TRP A 346 6.00 10.76 17.02
C TRP A 346 7.20 11.03 16.12
N ASN A 347 8.39 11.12 16.69
CA ASN A 347 9.61 11.35 15.93
C ASN A 347 10.70 10.38 16.41
N ASN A 348 11.39 9.73 15.46
CA ASN A 348 12.50 8.84 15.74
C ASN A 348 12.04 7.67 16.62
N VAL A 349 11.16 6.84 16.04
CA VAL A 349 10.58 5.66 16.69
C VAL A 349 11.26 4.42 16.14
N GLU A 350 11.95 3.68 16.99
CA GLU A 350 12.60 2.42 16.69
C GLU A 350 11.83 1.28 17.36
N CYS A 351 11.21 0.41 16.55
CA CYS A 351 10.56 -0.81 17.01
C CYS A 351 11.36 -2.02 16.52
N GLN A 352 11.99 -2.75 17.45
CA GLN A 352 12.79 -3.93 17.13
C GLN A 352 12.21 -5.18 17.75
N SER A 353 12.12 -6.23 16.95
CA SER A 353 11.62 -7.55 17.35
C SER A 353 10.27 -7.47 18.07
N PRO A 354 9.22 -6.87 17.47
CA PRO A 354 7.87 -6.99 18.00
C PRO A 354 7.38 -8.44 17.96
N SER A 355 6.21 -8.70 18.54
CA SER A 355 5.50 -9.98 18.46
C SER A 355 6.24 -11.18 19.09
N GLN A 356 7.01 -10.98 20.17
CA GLN A 356 7.79 -12.05 20.81
C GLN A 356 6.96 -13.13 21.52
N ALA A 357 5.73 -12.82 21.97
CA ALA A 357 4.87 -13.77 22.65
C ALA A 357 4.23 -14.78 21.70
N ALA A 358 4.05 -14.39 20.43
CA ALA A 358 3.63 -15.26 19.35
C ALA A 358 4.19 -14.70 18.04
N ALA A 359 5.24 -15.34 17.51
CA ALA A 359 5.92 -14.87 16.31
C ALA A 359 4.93 -14.65 15.16
N GLY A 360 4.96 -13.48 14.54
CA GLY A 360 4.09 -13.16 13.40
C GLY A 360 2.61 -12.86 13.74
N ALA A 361 2.21 -12.89 15.01
CA ALA A 361 0.80 -12.76 15.40
C ALA A 361 0.33 -11.30 15.59
N TYR A 362 1.26 -10.38 15.84
CA TYR A 362 0.95 -9.00 16.21
C TYR A 362 1.68 -8.01 15.31
N ALA A 363 1.00 -6.94 14.90
CA ALA A 363 1.64 -5.87 14.16
C ALA A 363 2.69 -5.13 14.99
N ALA A 364 3.64 -4.45 14.34
CA ALA A 364 4.59 -3.59 15.04
C ALA A 364 3.89 -2.34 15.60
N VAL A 365 3.08 -1.68 14.78
CA VAL A 365 2.25 -0.53 15.15
C VAL A 365 0.78 -0.87 14.92
N ARG A 366 -0.04 -0.69 15.94
CA ARG A 366 -1.50 -0.84 15.86
C ARG A 366 -2.16 0.52 16.05
N ILE A 367 -3.00 0.90 15.11
CA ILE A 367 -3.83 2.11 15.15
C ILE A 367 -5.24 1.70 15.55
N ARG A 368 -5.71 2.18 16.70
CA ARG A 368 -6.99 1.85 17.32
C ARG A 368 -8.14 2.66 16.73
N ASN A 369 -8.52 2.35 15.50
CA ASN A 369 -9.71 2.96 14.88
C ASN A 369 -11.05 2.37 15.39
N ASP A 370 -11.01 1.51 16.41
CA ASP A 370 -12.14 0.88 17.09
C ASP A 370 -12.66 1.67 18.30
N GLU A 371 -11.93 2.69 18.75
CA GLU A 371 -12.23 3.39 20.00
C GLU A 371 -13.47 4.28 19.92
N GLN A 372 -14.32 4.23 20.94
CA GLN A 372 -15.57 5.00 21.01
C GLN A 372 -15.78 5.55 22.42
N SER A 373 -16.40 6.72 22.50
CA SER A 373 -16.86 7.30 23.76
C SER A 373 -18.34 7.00 23.93
N CYS A 374 -18.69 6.23 24.97
CA CYS A 374 -20.06 5.86 25.29
C CYS A 374 -20.55 6.62 26.54
N ASP A 375 -21.86 6.66 26.75
CA ASP A 375 -22.42 7.11 28.02
C ASP A 375 -22.10 6.12 29.17
N ALA A 376 -22.46 6.50 30.40
CA ALA A 376 -22.16 5.70 31.60
C ALA A 376 -22.76 4.28 31.59
N ASN A 377 -23.73 3.99 30.71
CA ASN A 377 -24.34 2.67 30.55
C ASN A 377 -23.69 1.85 29.41
N GLY A 378 -22.62 2.37 28.79
CA GLY A 378 -22.03 1.78 27.59
C GLY A 378 -22.93 1.90 26.35
N GLN A 379 -23.89 2.83 26.37
CA GLN A 379 -24.84 3.08 25.29
C GLN A 379 -24.48 4.40 24.58
N ASN A 380 -25.11 4.68 23.45
CA ASN A 380 -24.96 5.93 22.69
C ASN A 380 -23.50 6.28 22.29
N CYS A 381 -22.70 5.26 21.97
CA CYS A 381 -21.30 5.39 21.64
C CYS A 381 -21.05 6.28 20.41
N GLN A 382 -20.19 7.27 20.57
CA GLN A 382 -19.68 8.13 19.50
C GLN A 382 -18.28 7.69 19.09
N PRO A 383 -18.00 7.58 17.78
CA PRO A 383 -16.66 7.31 17.28
C PRO A 383 -15.66 8.39 17.75
N LEU A 384 -14.47 7.98 18.19
CA LEU A 384 -13.34 8.86 18.49
C LEU A 384 -12.35 8.88 17.30
N PRO A 385 -12.45 9.84 16.37
CA PRO A 385 -11.61 9.86 15.18
C PRO A 385 -10.15 10.17 15.50
N ILE A 386 -9.24 9.50 14.81
CA ILE A 386 -7.81 9.75 14.88
C ILE A 386 -7.44 10.72 13.75
N SER A 387 -7.17 11.97 14.08
CA SER A 387 -6.79 13.00 13.10
C SER A 387 -5.41 13.58 13.37
N ASN A 388 -4.74 14.06 12.33
CA ASN A 388 -3.40 14.64 12.43
C ASN A 388 -2.37 13.74 13.12
N LEU A 389 -2.48 12.42 12.94
CA LEU A 389 -1.44 11.49 13.39
C LEU A 389 -0.16 11.79 12.60
N MET A 390 0.95 12.04 13.27
CA MET A 390 2.24 12.23 12.61
C MET A 390 3.26 11.28 13.21
N ILE A 391 3.83 10.40 12.40
CA ILE A 391 4.98 9.58 12.76
C ILE A 391 6.07 9.88 11.75
N ASP A 392 7.18 10.46 12.21
CA ASP A 392 8.35 10.75 11.38
C ASP A 392 9.53 9.90 11.82
N ASN A 393 10.31 9.42 10.85
CA ASN A 393 11.45 8.53 11.12
C ASN A 393 11.05 7.28 11.93
N LEU A 394 10.06 6.53 11.42
CA LEU A 394 9.72 5.20 11.94
C LEU A 394 10.67 4.15 11.36
N VAL A 395 11.29 3.37 12.25
CA VAL A 395 12.10 2.20 11.93
C VAL A 395 11.46 0.97 12.56
N ILE A 396 11.17 -0.04 11.75
CA ILE A 396 10.68 -1.34 12.21
C ILE A 396 11.70 -2.41 11.80
N GLU A 397 12.10 -3.24 12.74
CA GLU A 397 13.02 -4.36 12.51
C GLU A 397 12.47 -5.63 13.18
N GLY A 398 12.60 -6.79 12.54
CA GLY A 398 12.38 -8.09 13.18
C GLY A 398 11.31 -8.96 12.54
N GLN A 399 10.74 -9.88 13.32
CA GLN A 399 9.84 -10.95 12.85
C GLN A 399 8.42 -10.48 12.47
N THR A 400 8.27 -9.28 11.91
CA THR A 400 6.98 -8.87 11.36
C THR A 400 6.61 -9.72 10.12
N ASN A 401 7.59 -10.35 9.47
CA ASN A 401 7.39 -11.06 8.21
C ASN A 401 8.04 -12.45 8.30
N THR A 402 7.34 -13.44 8.87
CA THR A 402 7.73 -14.85 8.75
C THR A 402 6.91 -15.51 7.65
N GLU A 403 7.54 -15.79 6.52
CA GLU A 403 7.02 -16.77 5.57
C GLU A 403 7.09 -18.14 6.27
N VAL A 404 5.93 -18.69 6.67
CA VAL A 404 5.88 -20.04 7.24
C VAL A 404 6.33 -21.00 6.15
N ALA A 405 7.26 -21.90 6.49
CA ALA A 405 7.62 -23.03 5.65
C ALA A 405 6.36 -23.80 5.22
N GLN A 406 6.19 -23.96 3.90
CA GLN A 406 5.12 -24.65 3.17
C GLN A 406 4.19 -25.55 4.00
N GLY A 407 2.92 -25.17 4.17
CA GLY A 407 1.88 -26.09 4.66
C GLY A 407 0.66 -25.52 5.39
N GLY A 408 0.62 -24.23 5.73
CA GLY A 408 -0.52 -23.56 6.39
C GLY A 408 -0.77 -22.14 5.87
N PRO A 409 -1.92 -21.50 6.21
CA PRO A 409 -2.17 -20.11 5.84
C PRO A 409 -1.05 -19.22 6.42
N PRO A 410 -0.56 -18.24 5.67
CA PRO A 410 0.55 -17.40 6.14
C PRO A 410 0.14 -16.62 7.39
N SER A 411 0.91 -16.74 8.48
CA SER A 411 0.81 -15.85 9.63
C SER A 411 1.63 -14.59 9.34
N TRP A 412 1.07 -13.69 8.54
CA TRP A 412 1.65 -12.36 8.39
C TRP A 412 1.35 -11.53 9.63
N SER A 413 2.37 -10.92 10.23
CA SER A 413 2.13 -9.72 11.03
C SER A 413 2.31 -8.49 10.16
N TYR A 414 1.47 -7.49 10.37
CA TYR A 414 1.56 -6.25 9.61
C TYR A 414 2.61 -5.34 10.24
N ALA A 415 3.33 -4.55 9.45
CA ALA A 415 4.14 -3.47 9.99
C ALA A 415 3.22 -2.42 10.66
N ILE A 416 2.10 -2.11 10.02
CA ILE A 416 1.06 -1.24 10.56
C ILE A 416 -0.29 -1.91 10.34
N GLU A 417 -1.11 -2.00 11.39
CA GLU A 417 -2.49 -2.45 11.31
C GLU A 417 -3.46 -1.43 11.89
N THR A 418 -4.68 -1.39 11.35
CA THR A 418 -5.85 -0.80 12.00
C THR A 418 -6.78 -1.90 12.52
N THR A 419 -7.50 -1.59 13.59
CA THR A 419 -8.27 -2.57 14.39
C THR A 419 -9.62 -3.02 13.83
N GLY A 420 -10.18 -2.37 12.79
CA GLY A 420 -11.48 -2.75 12.22
C GLY A 420 -12.67 -1.92 12.67
N GLY A 421 -12.47 -0.67 13.09
CA GLY A 421 -13.54 0.14 13.69
C GLY A 421 -14.14 1.24 12.82
N PRO A 422 -15.13 2.00 13.33
CA PRO A 422 -15.86 3.02 12.57
C PRO A 422 -15.09 4.33 12.39
N ASN A 423 -13.92 4.50 13.02
CA ASN A 423 -13.19 5.76 13.00
C ASN A 423 -12.35 5.90 11.73
N ASN A 424 -12.46 7.07 11.09
CA ASN A 424 -11.50 7.46 10.08
C ASN A 424 -10.15 7.78 10.75
N VAL A 425 -9.06 7.48 10.04
CA VAL A 425 -7.69 7.83 10.43
C VAL A 425 -7.11 8.78 9.39
N THR A 426 -6.59 9.93 9.84
CA THR A 426 -5.91 10.90 8.98
C THR A 426 -4.55 11.30 9.54
N GLY A 427 -3.57 11.47 8.66
CA GLY A 427 -2.21 11.75 9.10
C GLY A 427 -1.12 11.38 8.09
N LEU A 428 0.12 11.42 8.56
CA LEU A 428 1.32 11.08 7.81
C LEU A 428 2.23 10.17 8.64
N ILE A 429 2.65 9.06 8.05
CA ILE A 429 3.67 8.16 8.59
C ILE A 429 4.83 8.10 7.60
N ASN A 430 5.99 8.63 7.99
CA ASN A 430 7.24 8.51 7.24
C ASN A 430 8.09 7.41 7.85
N MET A 431 8.21 6.31 7.12
CA MET A 431 9.01 5.15 7.48
C MET A 431 10.39 5.25 6.83
N ASN A 432 11.43 5.23 7.65
CA ASN A 432 12.81 5.26 7.19
C ASN A 432 13.32 3.86 6.83
N ALA A 433 12.88 2.82 7.53
CA ALA A 433 13.17 1.42 7.20
C ALA A 433 12.10 0.49 7.78
N ALA A 434 11.79 -0.60 7.09
CA ALA A 434 11.02 -1.72 7.65
C ALA A 434 11.71 -3.03 7.27
N LEU A 435 12.77 -3.32 8.00
CA LEU A 435 13.65 -4.46 7.76
C LEU A 435 13.04 -5.71 8.38
N GLY A 436 12.21 -6.42 7.62
CA GLY A 436 11.74 -7.75 7.99
C GLY A 436 12.84 -8.79 7.83
N THR A 437 12.93 -9.75 8.75
CA THR A 437 13.90 -10.85 8.64
C THR A 437 13.65 -11.79 7.45
N ASN A 438 12.39 -11.96 6.98
CA ASN A 438 12.07 -12.95 5.94
C ASN A 438 10.96 -12.53 4.95
N GLY A 439 10.77 -11.24 4.64
CA GLY A 439 9.77 -10.86 3.63
C GLY A 439 9.46 -9.37 3.55
N PRO A 440 8.57 -8.97 2.63
CA PRO A 440 8.21 -7.56 2.42
C PRO A 440 7.29 -7.00 3.52
N THR A 441 7.36 -5.69 3.70
CA THR A 441 6.53 -4.91 4.63
C THR A 441 5.05 -4.93 4.22
N ALA A 442 4.19 -5.55 5.04
CA ALA A 442 2.74 -5.59 4.83
C ALA A 442 2.00 -4.57 5.70
N PHE A 443 0.86 -4.06 5.23
CA PHE A 443 -0.01 -3.14 5.96
C PHE A 443 -1.46 -3.65 5.95
N LYS A 444 -2.16 -3.54 7.08
CA LYS A 444 -3.61 -3.81 7.15
C LYS A 444 -4.35 -2.54 7.50
N LEU A 445 -5.02 -1.94 6.51
CA LEU A 445 -5.78 -0.72 6.70
C LEU A 445 -7.24 -0.98 6.36
N ASP A 446 -8.15 -0.58 7.26
CA ASP A 446 -9.58 -0.70 7.06
C ASP A 446 -10.08 0.25 5.97
N ALA A 447 -11.14 -0.15 5.26
CA ALA A 447 -11.73 0.64 4.18
C ALA A 447 -12.25 2.02 4.61
N VAL A 448 -12.50 2.23 5.91
CA VAL A 448 -12.92 3.52 6.47
C VAL A 448 -11.77 4.55 6.53
N VAL A 449 -10.51 4.09 6.43
CA VAL A 449 -9.32 4.94 6.49
C VAL A 449 -9.10 5.63 5.15
N THR A 450 -9.37 6.93 5.09
CA THR A 450 -9.40 7.69 3.83
C THR A 450 -8.40 8.83 3.74
N GLY A 451 -7.63 9.13 4.80
CA GLY A 451 -6.69 10.26 4.83
C GLY A 451 -5.36 9.99 5.53
N LEU A 452 -4.98 8.72 5.70
CA LEU A 452 -3.68 8.34 6.23
C LEU A 452 -2.69 8.09 5.09
N GLN A 453 -1.63 8.89 5.01
CA GLN A 453 -0.52 8.69 4.07
C GLN A 453 0.61 7.93 4.76
N ILE A 454 1.09 6.84 4.15
CA ILE A 454 2.25 6.08 4.63
C ILE A 454 3.34 6.15 3.55
N ASN A 455 4.42 6.87 3.84
CA ASN A 455 5.60 6.96 3.00
C ASN A 455 6.62 5.91 3.45
N HIS A 456 6.95 4.96 2.58
CA HIS A 456 7.93 3.92 2.87
C HIS A 456 9.09 4.02 1.86
N LYS A 457 10.30 4.21 2.37
CA LYS A 457 11.50 4.46 1.55
C LYS A 457 12.02 3.21 0.82
N GLU A 458 11.70 2.02 1.33
CA GLU A 458 11.98 0.75 0.65
C GLU A 458 10.79 0.39 -0.25
N ALA A 459 11.02 -0.16 -1.45
CA ALA A 459 9.96 -0.38 -2.43
C ALA A 459 8.81 -1.20 -1.84
N MET A 460 7.59 -0.64 -1.81
CA MET A 460 6.41 -1.31 -1.27
C MET A 460 6.20 -2.65 -1.97
N THR A 461 6.15 -3.76 -1.22
CA THR A 461 5.73 -5.04 -1.77
C THR A 461 4.47 -5.52 -1.03
N ARG A 462 3.32 -4.97 -1.47
CA ARG A 462 1.92 -5.40 -1.24
C ARG A 462 1.32 -5.35 0.18
N ALA A 463 0.11 -4.78 0.26
CA ALA A 463 -1.07 -5.46 0.82
C ALA A 463 -2.37 -4.71 0.42
N PHE A 464 -3.29 -5.42 -0.24
CA PHE A 464 -4.74 -5.26 -0.03
C PHE A 464 -5.29 -6.69 0.09
N ASP A 465 -6.14 -6.88 1.08
CA ASP A 465 -6.67 -8.14 1.59
C ASP A 465 -7.41 -8.93 0.50
N ASP A 466 -6.80 -10.02 0.02
CA ASP A 466 -7.53 -11.11 -0.63
C ASP A 466 -6.87 -12.42 -0.19
N ALA A 467 -7.55 -13.09 0.74
CA ALA A 467 -7.12 -14.31 1.40
C ALA A 467 -7.10 -15.56 0.49
N SER A 468 -7.14 -15.43 -0.85
CA SER A 468 -7.47 -16.56 -1.74
C SER A 468 -6.42 -17.01 -2.76
N ILE A 469 -5.19 -16.48 -2.82
CA ILE A 469 -4.29 -16.82 -3.94
C ILE A 469 -2.84 -17.12 -3.50
N GLY A 470 -2.41 -18.36 -3.77
CA GLY A 470 -1.12 -18.96 -3.39
C GLY A 470 0.13 -18.41 -4.11
N PRO A 471 1.31 -19.01 -3.86
CA PRO A 471 2.61 -18.34 -3.95
C PRO A 471 3.21 -18.39 -5.36
N LEU A 472 3.30 -17.25 -6.05
CA LEU A 472 4.23 -17.05 -7.18
C LEU A 472 4.71 -15.58 -7.33
N SER A 473 5.96 -15.35 -6.91
CA SER A 473 7.09 -14.73 -7.65
C SER A 473 7.03 -13.26 -8.17
N PRO A 474 8.19 -12.59 -8.36
CA PRO A 474 8.66 -11.53 -7.47
C PRO A 474 9.20 -10.31 -8.25
N TYR A 475 8.44 -9.79 -9.22
CA TYR A 475 8.79 -8.54 -9.92
C TYR A 475 7.52 -7.83 -10.40
N ARG A 476 7.00 -6.86 -9.63
CA ARG A 476 6.03 -5.89 -10.15
C ARG A 476 6.19 -4.54 -9.47
N PHE A 477 6.65 -3.55 -10.23
CA PHE A 477 6.21 -2.16 -10.05
C PHE A 477 4.70 -2.14 -10.29
N ALA A 478 3.91 -2.09 -9.22
CA ALA A 478 2.45 -2.03 -9.27
C ALA A 478 1.97 -0.72 -8.63
N PHE A 479 1.29 0.11 -9.41
CA PHE A 479 0.42 1.14 -8.86
C PHE A 479 -0.78 0.42 -8.22
N GLY A 480 -0.64 0.03 -6.95
CA GLY A 480 -1.69 -0.59 -6.16
C GLY A 480 -2.46 0.47 -5.37
N GLY A 481 -3.42 1.12 -6.02
CA GLY A 481 -4.30 2.14 -5.44
C GLY A 481 -4.94 3.00 -6.55
N LEU A 482 -6.14 3.54 -6.29
CA LEU A 482 -6.79 4.52 -7.16
C LEU A 482 -5.79 5.64 -7.50
N THR A 483 -5.43 5.80 -8.78
CA THR A 483 -4.91 7.09 -9.23
C THR A 483 -6.10 8.02 -9.40
N ASN A 484 -6.53 8.67 -8.32
CA ASN A 484 -7.44 9.80 -8.41
C ASN A 484 -6.66 11.02 -8.91
N ILE A 485 -6.52 11.16 -10.22
CA ILE A 485 -6.13 12.45 -10.81
C ILE A 485 -7.36 13.35 -10.76
N LYS A 486 -7.54 14.05 -9.64
CA LYS A 486 -8.54 15.12 -9.51
C LYS A 486 -8.07 16.34 -10.29
N SER A 487 -8.83 16.72 -11.32
CA SER A 487 -8.85 18.11 -11.79
C SER A 487 -9.60 18.96 -10.76
N LEU A 488 -9.03 20.09 -10.35
CA LEU A 488 -9.64 21.07 -9.43
C LEU A 488 -10.77 21.89 -10.07
N THR A 489 -11.12 21.59 -11.33
CA THR A 489 -12.24 22.21 -12.05
C THR A 489 -13.15 21.16 -12.69
N PRO A 490 -14.49 21.29 -12.59
CA PRO A 490 -15.42 20.29 -13.10
C PRO A 490 -15.29 20.12 -14.62
N ASN A 491 -14.81 18.96 -15.04
CA ASN A 491 -15.25 18.31 -16.27
C ASN A 491 -15.22 16.79 -16.01
N GLN A 492 -16.37 16.14 -16.19
CA GLN A 492 -16.68 14.78 -15.72
C GLN A 492 -16.06 13.71 -16.63
N SER A 493 -15.44 12.70 -16.01
CA SER A 493 -14.83 11.42 -16.50
C SER A 493 -13.45 11.35 -15.84
N TRP A 494 -12.91 10.28 -15.25
CA TRP A 494 -12.71 8.88 -15.66
C TRP A 494 -12.52 8.03 -14.38
N GLN A 495 -12.95 6.77 -14.36
CA GLN A 495 -12.58 5.79 -13.31
C GLN A 495 -11.79 4.64 -13.93
N SER A 496 -10.64 4.28 -13.35
CA SER A 496 -9.88 3.07 -13.70
C SER A 496 -10.24 1.95 -12.72
N SER A 497 -10.71 0.80 -13.22
CA SER A 497 -10.99 -0.39 -12.41
C SER A 497 -10.48 -1.66 -13.11
N PRO A 498 -9.73 -2.55 -12.44
CA PRO A 498 -9.33 -3.83 -13.02
C PRO A 498 -10.52 -4.80 -13.09
N PHE A 499 -10.76 -5.39 -14.25
CA PHE A 499 -11.68 -6.51 -14.45
C PHE A 499 -11.00 -7.58 -15.29
N GLY A 500 -10.63 -8.71 -14.70
CA GLY A 500 -10.28 -9.92 -15.42
C GLY A 500 -11.09 -11.06 -14.85
N ASP A 501 -11.70 -11.89 -15.71
CA ASP A 501 -12.00 -13.24 -15.29
C ASP A 501 -10.67 -13.97 -14.99
N PHE A 502 -10.76 -15.05 -14.22
CA PHE A 502 -9.63 -15.78 -13.68
C PHE A 502 -8.74 -16.51 -14.72
N SER A 503 -8.71 -16.09 -15.99
CA SER A 503 -7.94 -16.69 -17.08
C SER A 503 -6.86 -15.78 -17.72
N ASN A 504 -6.01 -15.14 -16.91
CA ASN A 504 -4.66 -14.66 -17.30
C ASN A 504 -4.49 -13.32 -18.05
N ASN A 505 -5.44 -12.39 -18.09
CA ASN A 505 -5.24 -11.13 -18.82
C ASN A 505 -5.09 -9.90 -17.90
N GLY A 506 -3.84 -9.43 -17.74
CA GLY A 506 -3.56 -8.10 -17.18
C GLY A 506 -4.11 -7.03 -18.10
N SER A 507 -5.15 -6.32 -17.66
CA SER A 507 -5.86 -5.34 -18.48
C SER A 507 -6.07 -4.02 -17.75
N LEU A 508 -5.67 -2.92 -18.39
CA LEU A 508 -5.95 -1.55 -17.94
C LEU A 508 -7.29 -1.12 -18.55
N PHE A 509 -8.25 -0.72 -17.72
CA PHE A 509 -9.54 -0.21 -18.18
C PHE A 509 -9.78 1.24 -17.79
N ILE A 510 -10.54 1.91 -18.65
CA ILE A 510 -11.18 3.20 -18.40
C ILE A 510 -12.68 2.99 -18.54
N SER A 511 -13.46 3.30 -17.51
CA SER A 511 -14.92 3.19 -17.54
C SER A 511 -15.62 4.51 -17.15
N ASP A 512 -16.83 4.70 -17.68
CA ASP A 512 -17.77 5.70 -17.19
C ASP A 512 -18.40 5.25 -15.86
N THR A 513 -18.46 6.14 -14.87
CA THR A 513 -19.02 5.85 -13.54
C THR A 513 -20.54 5.61 -13.60
N THR A 514 -21.24 6.29 -14.50
CA THR A 514 -22.69 6.13 -14.69
C THR A 514 -23.06 4.86 -15.47
N THR A 515 -22.15 4.38 -16.33
CA THR A 515 -22.36 3.19 -17.15
C THR A 515 -21.12 2.28 -17.14
N PRO A 516 -20.80 1.63 -16.00
CA PRO A 516 -19.53 0.92 -15.79
C PRO A 516 -19.32 -0.28 -16.71
N LEU A 517 -20.39 -0.73 -17.39
CA LEU A 517 -20.30 -1.76 -18.41
C LEU A 517 -19.58 -1.26 -19.67
N LYS A 518 -19.60 0.05 -19.95
CA LYS A 518 -18.93 0.70 -21.10
C LYS A 518 -17.51 1.11 -20.73
N ARG A 519 -16.51 0.48 -21.36
CA ARG A 519 -15.10 0.67 -21.02
C ARG A 519 -14.16 0.54 -22.21
N ILE A 520 -12.99 1.16 -22.14
CA ILE A 520 -11.85 0.90 -23.03
C ILE A 520 -10.86 0.02 -22.27
N ALA A 521 -10.37 -1.05 -22.89
CA ALA A 521 -9.46 -2.02 -22.33
C ALA A 521 -8.14 -2.07 -23.11
N LEU A 522 -7.01 -2.14 -22.41
CA LEU A 522 -5.69 -2.42 -22.97
C LEU A 522 -5.16 -3.71 -22.34
N GLY A 523 -4.77 -4.70 -23.13
CA GLY A 523 -4.28 -5.98 -22.62
C GLY A 523 -3.35 -6.70 -23.60
N TRP A 524 -2.80 -7.83 -23.17
CA TRP A 524 -2.03 -8.74 -24.02
C TRP A 524 -2.72 -10.10 -24.02
N ASP A 525 -3.02 -10.63 -25.20
CA ASP A 525 -3.53 -11.99 -25.38
C ASP A 525 -2.34 -12.92 -25.63
N PRO A 526 -1.91 -13.73 -24.65
CA PRO A 526 -0.75 -14.59 -24.78
C PRO A 526 -1.02 -15.85 -25.63
N ILE A 527 -2.30 -16.21 -25.86
CA ILE A 527 -2.67 -17.37 -26.68
C ILE A 527 -2.48 -17.04 -28.15
N ASN A 528 -2.96 -15.86 -28.55
CA ASN A 528 -2.83 -15.38 -29.93
C ASN A 528 -1.58 -14.50 -30.15
N ASN A 529 -0.84 -14.20 -29.07
CA ASN A 529 0.36 -13.37 -29.05
C ASN A 529 0.14 -11.97 -29.65
N ILE A 530 -0.95 -11.31 -29.23
CA ILE A 530 -1.35 -9.98 -29.74
C ILE A 530 -1.62 -8.99 -28.61
N GLY A 531 -1.26 -7.72 -28.83
CA GLY A 531 -1.74 -6.61 -28.01
C GLY A 531 -3.19 -6.28 -28.34
N VAL A 532 -4.04 -6.12 -27.33
CA VAL A 532 -5.47 -5.85 -27.45
C VAL A 532 -5.75 -4.43 -26.97
N THR A 533 -6.43 -3.65 -27.79
CA THR A 533 -7.11 -2.40 -27.40
C THR A 533 -8.56 -2.50 -27.81
N GLN A 534 -9.49 -2.51 -26.85
CA GLN A 534 -10.90 -2.84 -27.13
C GLN A 534 -11.88 -1.91 -26.40
N SER A 535 -12.92 -1.47 -27.11
CA SER A 535 -14.13 -0.94 -26.48
C SER A 535 -15.06 -2.08 -26.07
N ILE A 536 -15.46 -2.14 -24.81
CA ILE A 536 -16.27 -3.22 -24.23
C ILE A 536 -17.58 -2.65 -23.69
N ASN A 537 -18.69 -3.35 -23.95
CA ASN A 537 -19.93 -3.25 -23.19
C ASN A 537 -20.29 -4.65 -22.67
N ALA A 538 -20.32 -4.87 -21.36
CA ALA A 538 -20.57 -6.21 -20.84
C ALA A 538 -21.97 -6.71 -21.23
N GLY A 539 -22.04 -7.91 -21.82
CA GLY A 539 -23.31 -8.53 -22.25
C GLY A 539 -23.84 -8.08 -23.61
N VAL A 540 -23.11 -7.26 -24.39
CA VAL A 540 -23.54 -6.78 -25.72
C VAL A 540 -22.45 -7.01 -26.76
N LEU A 541 -22.85 -7.25 -28.02
CA LEU A 541 -22.00 -7.42 -29.21
C LEU A 541 -21.00 -6.25 -29.43
N PRO A 542 -19.90 -6.47 -30.19
CA PRO A 542 -18.75 -5.54 -30.26
C PRO A 542 -19.13 -4.11 -30.65
N MET A 543 -18.62 -3.16 -29.87
CA MET A 543 -18.72 -1.72 -30.14
C MET A 543 -17.56 -1.26 -31.04
N PRO A 544 -17.77 -0.25 -31.90
CA PRO A 544 -16.71 0.32 -32.71
C PRO A 544 -15.67 1.05 -31.85
N PHE A 545 -14.39 0.70 -32.01
CA PHE A 545 -13.27 1.47 -31.46
C PHE A 545 -12.79 2.49 -32.50
N ALA A 546 -13.07 3.77 -32.27
CA ALA A 546 -12.67 4.86 -33.17
C ALA A 546 -11.34 5.48 -32.72
N ILE A 547 -10.32 5.42 -33.58
CA ILE A 547 -9.05 6.13 -33.38
C ILE A 547 -9.15 7.49 -34.08
N ASN A 548 -8.91 8.55 -33.32
CA ASN A 548 -8.93 9.94 -33.81
C ASN A 548 -10.27 10.41 -34.44
N PRO A 549 -11.41 10.30 -33.73
CA PRO A 549 -12.71 10.67 -34.29
C PRO A 549 -12.88 12.18 -34.55
N SER A 550 -11.99 13.02 -34.03
CA SER A 550 -12.08 14.50 -34.06
C SER A 550 -11.15 15.18 -35.07
N GLY A 551 -10.47 14.41 -35.92
CA GLY A 551 -9.70 14.91 -37.08
C GLY A 551 -8.17 14.83 -36.94
N GLY A 552 -7.48 14.60 -38.06
CA GLY A 552 -6.03 14.35 -38.14
C GLY A 552 -5.70 13.00 -38.80
N ASN A 553 -4.43 12.74 -39.09
CA ASN A 553 -4.01 11.49 -39.75
C ASN A 553 -3.83 10.35 -38.74
N VAL A 554 -4.35 9.17 -39.06
CA VAL A 554 -4.02 7.92 -38.38
C VAL A 554 -2.96 7.19 -39.20
N TYR A 555 -1.74 7.08 -38.68
CA TYR A 555 -0.64 6.35 -39.33
C TYR A 555 -0.61 4.91 -38.82
N LEU A 556 -0.87 3.94 -39.70
CA LEU A 556 -0.79 2.52 -39.40
C LEU A 556 0.43 1.92 -40.13
N GLY A 557 1.48 1.58 -39.38
CA GLY A 557 2.76 1.09 -39.92
C GLY A 557 3.87 2.14 -39.94
N GLN A 558 5.05 1.79 -40.48
CA GLN A 558 6.20 2.70 -40.56
C GLN A 558 6.10 3.68 -41.75
N GLN A 559 6.67 4.87 -41.58
CA GLN A 559 6.60 5.97 -42.56
C GLN A 559 7.33 5.68 -43.88
N SER A 560 8.25 4.72 -43.93
CA SER A 560 8.92 4.28 -45.16
C SER A 560 9.40 2.83 -45.03
N LEU A 561 8.91 1.94 -45.90
CA LEU A 561 9.30 0.53 -45.95
C LEU A 561 10.17 0.25 -47.18
N SER A 562 11.15 -0.63 -47.04
CA SER A 562 11.93 -1.18 -48.15
C SER A 562 11.08 -2.19 -48.94
N THR A 563 11.41 -2.42 -50.21
CA THR A 563 10.82 -3.52 -51.00
C THR A 563 11.15 -4.91 -50.44
N THR A 564 12.12 -5.00 -49.53
CA THR A 564 12.51 -6.23 -48.81
C THR A 564 12.03 -6.27 -47.36
N SER A 565 11.22 -5.30 -46.92
CA SER A 565 10.67 -5.29 -45.56
C SER A 565 9.80 -6.52 -45.32
N PHE A 566 10.06 -7.21 -44.20
CA PHE A 566 9.27 -8.37 -43.74
C PHE A 566 8.33 -8.02 -42.57
N SER A 567 8.33 -6.76 -42.12
CA SER A 567 7.49 -6.25 -41.03
C SER A 567 7.15 -4.76 -41.24
N GLY A 568 6.22 -4.21 -40.45
CA GLY A 568 5.80 -2.81 -40.50
C GLY A 568 4.56 -2.50 -41.36
N PHE A 569 3.90 -3.54 -41.88
CA PHE A 569 2.66 -3.43 -42.66
C PHE A 569 1.41 -3.46 -41.76
N PRO A 570 0.34 -2.78 -42.15
CA PRO A 570 -0.98 -3.05 -41.59
C PRO A 570 -1.47 -4.44 -42.06
N TYR A 571 -1.86 -5.30 -41.13
CA TYR A 571 -2.46 -6.60 -41.43
C TYR A 571 -3.99 -6.53 -41.29
N MET A 572 -4.71 -7.27 -42.14
CA MET A 572 -6.15 -7.49 -42.04
C MET A 572 -6.48 -8.98 -42.09
N GLY A 573 -7.57 -9.39 -41.45
CA GLY A 573 -8.01 -10.78 -41.51
C GLY A 573 -8.35 -11.23 -42.94
N SER A 574 -7.95 -12.44 -43.29
CA SER A 574 -8.31 -13.08 -44.56
C SER A 574 -9.16 -14.32 -44.34
N THR A 575 -10.01 -14.64 -45.31
CA THR A 575 -10.73 -15.92 -45.40
C THR A 575 -10.22 -16.73 -46.59
N ASP A 576 -10.38 -18.04 -46.52
CA ASP A 576 -10.20 -18.91 -47.67
C ASP A 576 -11.52 -19.02 -48.44
N GLY A 577 -11.51 -18.62 -49.72
CA GLY A 577 -12.65 -18.73 -50.61
C GLY A 577 -13.65 -17.57 -50.55
N ASN A 578 -14.64 -17.63 -51.45
CA ASN A 578 -15.62 -16.58 -51.63
C ASN A 578 -16.49 -16.41 -50.36
N LEU A 579 -16.65 -15.16 -49.91
CA LEU A 579 -17.55 -14.82 -48.81
C LEU A 579 -19.03 -14.96 -49.24
N THR A 580 -19.83 -15.66 -48.43
CA THR A 580 -21.23 -16.00 -48.74
C THR A 580 -22.25 -15.54 -47.69
N GLY A 581 -21.82 -15.19 -46.47
CA GLY A 581 -22.71 -14.78 -45.39
C GLY A 581 -23.02 -13.27 -45.37
N THR A 582 -24.13 -12.88 -44.75
CA THR A 582 -24.46 -11.47 -44.46
C THR A 582 -23.81 -11.07 -43.14
N PRO A 583 -22.88 -10.10 -43.11
CA PRO A 583 -22.33 -9.58 -41.87
C PRO A 583 -23.40 -8.90 -41.02
N THR A 584 -23.23 -8.95 -39.70
CA THR A 584 -24.06 -8.17 -38.77
C THR A 584 -23.90 -6.67 -39.05
N SER A 585 -25.00 -5.97 -39.24
CA SER A 585 -24.98 -4.53 -39.49
C SER A 585 -24.48 -3.76 -38.27
N VAL A 586 -23.45 -2.93 -38.45
CA VAL A 586 -23.01 -1.93 -37.47
C VAL A 586 -23.31 -0.55 -38.06
N ALA A 587 -23.98 0.30 -37.29
CA ALA A 587 -24.39 1.63 -37.74
C ALA A 587 -23.18 2.43 -38.27
N ALA A 588 -23.34 3.03 -39.46
CA ALA A 588 -22.30 3.81 -40.14
C ALA A 588 -21.00 3.05 -40.47
N MET A 589 -21.00 1.72 -40.50
CA MET A 589 -19.84 0.92 -40.86
C MET A 589 -20.13 -0.04 -42.02
N VAL A 590 -19.11 -0.26 -42.86
CA VAL A 590 -19.16 -1.17 -44.00
C VAL A 590 -18.13 -2.29 -43.80
N PRO A 591 -18.55 -3.56 -43.74
CA PRO A 591 -17.63 -4.70 -43.63
C PRO A 591 -16.74 -4.86 -44.87
N PHE A 592 -15.47 -5.19 -44.65
CA PHE A 592 -14.53 -5.55 -45.71
C PHE A 592 -13.64 -6.73 -45.28
N ALA A 593 -13.17 -7.54 -46.23
CA ALA A 593 -12.31 -8.69 -45.97
C ALA A 593 -11.51 -9.09 -47.22
N PHE A 594 -10.36 -9.75 -47.00
CA PHE A 594 -9.53 -10.27 -48.09
C PHE A 594 -9.78 -11.77 -48.28
N ASP A 595 -10.05 -12.18 -49.51
CA ASP A 595 -10.12 -13.58 -49.92
C ASP A 595 -8.72 -14.03 -50.33
N ALA A 596 -8.06 -14.81 -49.47
CA ALA A 596 -6.68 -15.24 -49.68
C ALA A 596 -6.56 -16.27 -50.81
N THR A 597 -7.61 -17.03 -51.11
CA THR A 597 -7.62 -18.05 -52.16
C THR A 597 -7.76 -17.40 -53.53
N ASN A 598 -8.75 -16.52 -53.70
CA ASN A 598 -9.06 -15.89 -54.99
C ASN A 598 -8.38 -14.53 -55.18
N LYS A 599 -7.64 -14.05 -54.18
CA LYS A 599 -6.93 -12.76 -54.18
C LYS A 599 -7.87 -11.57 -54.44
N ASN A 600 -9.02 -11.55 -53.77
CA ASN A 600 -9.99 -10.48 -53.93
C ASN A 600 -10.11 -9.64 -52.65
N PHE A 601 -10.15 -8.32 -52.79
CA PHE A 601 -10.61 -7.45 -51.73
C PHE A 601 -12.14 -7.30 -51.84
N ASN A 602 -12.87 -7.69 -50.80
CA ASN A 602 -14.33 -7.73 -50.81
C ASN A 602 -14.90 -6.66 -49.88
N ILE A 603 -15.95 -5.97 -50.33
CA ILE A 603 -16.71 -4.97 -49.56
C ILE A 603 -18.18 -5.39 -49.55
N TYR A 604 -18.84 -5.37 -48.40
CA TYR A 604 -20.25 -5.75 -48.30
C TYR A 604 -21.18 -4.55 -48.52
N SER A 605 -22.03 -4.59 -49.55
CA SER A 605 -23.04 -3.56 -49.83
C SER A 605 -24.33 -4.23 -50.30
N GLY A 606 -25.02 -4.90 -49.38
CA GLY A 606 -26.18 -5.76 -49.68
C GLY A 606 -25.79 -7.12 -50.27
N SER A 607 -24.63 -7.22 -50.91
CA SER A 607 -23.92 -8.44 -51.28
C SER A 607 -22.40 -8.20 -51.23
N TRP A 608 -21.60 -9.26 -51.27
CA TRP A 608 -20.15 -9.13 -51.37
C TRP A 608 -19.73 -8.67 -52.76
N LEU A 609 -19.30 -7.42 -52.85
CA LEU A 609 -18.73 -6.83 -54.05
C LEU A 609 -17.22 -7.11 -54.09
N LYS A 610 -16.74 -7.61 -55.23
CA LYS A 610 -15.35 -8.00 -55.44
C LYS A 610 -14.60 -6.89 -56.16
N ILE A 611 -13.45 -6.48 -55.63
CA ILE A 611 -12.45 -5.71 -56.37
C ILE A 611 -11.35 -6.71 -56.80
N PRO A 612 -11.28 -7.11 -58.08
CA PRO A 612 -10.32 -8.12 -58.53
C PRO A 612 -8.88 -7.60 -58.43
N ALA A 613 -7.97 -8.36 -57.81
CA ALA A 613 -6.55 -7.99 -57.76
C ALA A 613 -5.74 -8.46 -58.98
N VAL A 614 -6.38 -9.19 -59.92
CA VAL A 614 -5.70 -9.76 -61.09
C VAL A 614 -6.05 -8.97 -62.35
N THR A 615 -5.02 -8.43 -63.00
CA THR A 615 -5.14 -7.75 -64.29
C THR A 615 -5.41 -8.78 -65.39
N ALA A 616 -6.37 -8.49 -66.28
CA ALA A 616 -6.69 -9.34 -67.43
C ALA A 616 -5.49 -9.46 -68.37
N THR A 617 -5.10 -10.68 -68.73
CA THR A 617 -4.20 -10.91 -69.88
C THR A 617 -4.97 -10.70 -71.19
N ALA A 618 -4.27 -10.61 -72.33
CA ALA A 618 -4.93 -10.59 -73.65
C ALA A 618 -5.84 -11.81 -73.84
N ALA A 619 -5.39 -12.99 -73.39
CA ALA A 619 -6.18 -14.22 -73.43
C ALA A 619 -7.43 -14.17 -72.53
N ASP A 620 -7.35 -13.54 -71.36
CA ASP A 620 -8.52 -13.34 -70.49
C ASP A 620 -9.58 -12.46 -71.16
N ILE A 621 -9.15 -11.39 -71.84
CA ILE A 621 -10.07 -10.51 -72.59
C ILE A 621 -10.68 -11.28 -73.77
N TRP A 622 -9.90 -12.13 -74.43
CA TRP A 622 -10.38 -13.03 -75.48
C TRP A 622 -11.40 -14.05 -75.00
N ALA A 623 -11.24 -14.59 -73.81
CA ALA A 623 -12.17 -15.57 -73.27
C ALA A 623 -13.40 -14.94 -72.60
N GLY A 624 -13.37 -13.63 -72.32
CA GLY A 624 -14.38 -12.98 -71.49
C GLY A 624 -14.29 -13.46 -70.04
N THR A 625 -13.08 -13.76 -69.55
CA THR A 625 -12.86 -14.31 -68.21
C THR A 625 -13.40 -13.35 -67.15
N PRO A 626 -14.34 -13.77 -66.27
CA PRO A 626 -14.88 -12.92 -65.22
C PRO A 626 -13.84 -12.61 -64.14
N ASN A 627 -14.09 -11.57 -63.33
CA ASN A 627 -13.23 -11.16 -62.20
C ASN A 627 -11.79 -10.84 -62.63
N ARG A 628 -11.64 -10.06 -63.70
CA ARG A 628 -10.36 -9.53 -64.17
C ARG A 628 -10.46 -8.02 -64.31
N LEU A 629 -9.43 -7.30 -63.86
CA LEU A 629 -9.30 -5.86 -64.11
C LEU A 629 -8.76 -5.65 -65.53
N VAL A 630 -9.55 -5.04 -66.42
CA VAL A 630 -9.07 -4.66 -67.76
C VAL A 630 -8.27 -3.38 -67.64
N GLN A 631 -7.02 -3.38 -68.11
CA GLN A 631 -6.16 -2.20 -68.14
C GLN A 631 -5.86 -1.79 -69.59
N PRO A 632 -5.52 -0.52 -69.85
CA PRO A 632 -5.17 -0.07 -71.20
C PRO A 632 -4.06 -0.91 -71.87
N SER A 633 -3.07 -1.39 -71.11
CA SER A 633 -1.99 -2.24 -71.61
C SER A 633 -2.47 -3.60 -72.11
N SER A 634 -3.45 -4.22 -71.44
CA SER A 634 -4.00 -5.49 -71.88
C SER A 634 -4.96 -5.33 -73.07
N LEU A 635 -5.60 -4.16 -73.19
CA LEU A 635 -6.33 -3.76 -74.39
C LEU A 635 -5.42 -3.51 -75.60
N ILE A 636 -4.20 -3.02 -75.39
CA ILE A 636 -3.20 -2.87 -76.47
C ILE A 636 -2.59 -4.23 -76.83
N ALA A 637 -2.23 -5.04 -75.83
CA ALA A 637 -1.62 -6.36 -76.05
C ALA A 637 -2.56 -7.32 -76.79
N GLN A 638 -3.87 -7.26 -76.54
CA GLN A 638 -4.84 -8.04 -77.32
C GLN A 638 -4.85 -7.62 -78.81
N ASP A 639 -4.58 -6.36 -79.14
CA ASP A 639 -4.65 -5.90 -80.54
C ASP A 639 -3.34 -6.16 -81.31
N ALA A 640 -2.30 -6.68 -80.65
CA ALA A 640 -1.04 -7.04 -81.29
C ALA A 640 -1.23 -8.18 -82.32
N PRO A 641 -0.69 -8.05 -83.55
CA PRO A 641 -0.80 -9.10 -84.55
C PRO A 641 -0.03 -10.38 -84.17
N VAL A 642 -0.68 -11.53 -84.27
CA VAL A 642 -0.04 -12.84 -84.13
C VAL A 642 0.66 -13.19 -85.44
N ALA A 643 1.96 -13.49 -85.39
CA ALA A 643 2.73 -13.93 -86.55
C ALA A 643 2.41 -15.39 -86.90
N LEU A 644 2.05 -15.62 -88.15
CA LEU A 644 1.78 -16.94 -88.71
C LEU A 644 3.01 -17.42 -89.50
N THR A 645 3.26 -18.71 -89.44
CA THR A 645 4.32 -19.36 -90.23
C THR A 645 3.76 -19.79 -91.59
N GLY A 646 4.48 -19.50 -92.69
CA GLY A 646 4.06 -19.90 -94.03
C GLY A 646 3.97 -21.42 -94.21
N ALA A 647 2.85 -21.88 -94.76
CA ALA A 647 2.54 -23.27 -95.08
C ALA A 647 1.47 -23.32 -96.18
N SER A 648 1.26 -24.48 -96.82
CA SER A 648 0.25 -24.62 -97.88
C SER A 648 -1.19 -24.48 -97.33
N HIS A 649 -1.39 -24.93 -96.08
CA HIS A 649 -2.60 -24.74 -95.29
C HIS A 649 -2.29 -23.93 -94.04
N ILE A 650 -3.06 -22.87 -93.79
CA ILE A 650 -2.90 -22.00 -92.63
C ILE A 650 -4.19 -22.02 -91.81
N SER A 651 -4.09 -22.41 -90.53
CA SER A 651 -5.19 -22.36 -89.59
C SER A 651 -5.12 -21.09 -88.73
N LEU A 652 -6.26 -20.39 -88.60
CA LEU A 652 -6.41 -19.25 -87.71
C LEU A 652 -7.14 -19.68 -86.44
N ASN A 653 -6.59 -19.36 -85.28
CA ASN A 653 -7.24 -19.62 -83.99
C ASN A 653 -7.63 -18.31 -83.31
N MET A 654 -8.91 -17.94 -83.41
CA MET A 654 -9.42 -16.66 -82.91
C MET A 654 -9.42 -16.53 -81.37
N ALA A 655 -9.01 -17.57 -80.64
CA ALA A 655 -8.70 -17.50 -79.22
C ALA A 655 -7.25 -17.02 -78.94
N ALA A 656 -6.34 -17.17 -79.92
CA ALA A 656 -4.94 -16.74 -79.82
C ALA A 656 -4.73 -15.27 -80.22
N GLY A 657 -5.61 -14.73 -81.08
CA GLY A 657 -5.60 -13.33 -81.48
C GLY A 657 -6.71 -12.98 -82.46
N ARG A 658 -6.93 -11.68 -82.68
CA ARG A 658 -7.86 -11.17 -83.72
C ARG A 658 -7.14 -10.54 -84.91
N ASN A 659 -5.90 -10.08 -84.68
CA ASN A 659 -5.04 -9.54 -85.71
C ASN A 659 -3.92 -10.54 -86.01
N TYR A 660 -3.60 -10.73 -87.29
CA TYR A 660 -2.58 -11.68 -87.73
C TYR A 660 -1.63 -11.03 -88.72
N SER A 661 -0.42 -11.58 -88.81
CA SER A 661 0.53 -11.24 -89.87
C SER A 661 1.07 -12.52 -90.49
N LEU A 662 1.15 -12.56 -91.82
CA LEU A 662 1.67 -13.70 -92.57
C LEU A 662 2.55 -13.19 -93.70
N THR A 663 3.80 -13.63 -93.72
CA THR A 663 4.69 -13.45 -94.88
C THR A 663 4.52 -14.65 -95.80
N LEU A 664 4.08 -14.40 -97.03
CA LEU A 664 3.93 -15.39 -98.08
C LEU A 664 5.32 -15.72 -98.64
N THR A 665 5.91 -16.81 -98.16
CA THR A 665 7.17 -17.39 -98.65
C THR A 665 6.93 -18.57 -99.60
N LEU A 666 5.65 -18.95 -99.80
CA LEU A 666 5.15 -19.96 -100.73
C LEU A 666 3.66 -19.70 -101.06
N PRO A 667 3.14 -20.20 -102.19
CA PRO A 667 1.71 -20.15 -102.47
C PRO A 667 0.90 -20.88 -101.40
N VAL A 668 -0.02 -20.17 -100.73
CA VAL A 668 -0.93 -20.75 -99.74
C VAL A 668 -2.16 -21.27 -100.48
N THR A 669 -2.33 -22.59 -100.52
CA THR A 669 -3.42 -23.24 -101.26
C THR A 669 -4.73 -23.30 -100.49
N ASN A 670 -4.72 -22.97 -99.19
CA ASN A 670 -5.92 -22.72 -98.40
C ASN A 670 -5.62 -21.94 -97.10
N LEU A 671 -6.31 -20.83 -96.87
CA LEU A 671 -6.51 -20.28 -95.54
C LEU A 671 -7.73 -20.97 -94.94
N ASP A 672 -7.51 -21.87 -93.98
CA ASP A 672 -8.54 -22.75 -93.44
C ASP A 672 -9.65 -21.99 -92.71
N ASN A 673 -10.80 -22.65 -92.50
CA ASN A 673 -11.87 -22.11 -91.66
C ASN A 673 -11.33 -21.82 -90.26
N PRO A 674 -11.49 -20.58 -89.74
CA PRO A 674 -10.95 -20.23 -88.44
C PRO A 674 -11.59 -21.02 -87.29
N LEU A 675 -10.78 -21.35 -86.29
CA LEU A 675 -11.22 -21.96 -85.04
C LEU A 675 -11.64 -20.88 -84.03
N ASN A 676 -12.55 -21.23 -83.11
CA ASN A 676 -12.97 -20.40 -81.98
C ASN A 676 -13.54 -19.02 -82.38
N VAL A 677 -14.25 -18.94 -83.51
CA VAL A 677 -14.89 -17.71 -83.98
C VAL A 677 -15.99 -17.29 -83.00
N VAL A 678 -15.92 -16.04 -82.54
CA VAL A 678 -16.95 -15.43 -81.69
C VAL A 678 -17.69 -14.36 -82.50
N PRO A 679 -19.02 -14.48 -82.67
CA PRO A 679 -19.82 -13.48 -83.38
C PRO A 679 -19.63 -12.06 -82.85
N GLY A 680 -19.63 -11.07 -83.74
CA GLY A 680 -19.44 -9.65 -83.42
C GLY A 680 -17.99 -9.18 -83.29
N ARG A 681 -17.00 -10.09 -83.35
CA ARG A 681 -15.58 -9.71 -83.35
C ARG A 681 -15.11 -9.25 -84.72
N THR A 682 -14.12 -8.36 -84.70
CA THR A 682 -13.46 -7.83 -85.89
C THR A 682 -11.94 -7.99 -85.80
N GLY A 683 -11.26 -7.97 -86.93
CA GLY A 683 -9.81 -8.04 -86.99
C GLY A 683 -9.27 -7.93 -88.41
N PHE A 684 -7.97 -8.14 -88.55
CA PHE A 684 -7.30 -8.16 -89.86
C PHE A 684 -6.21 -9.23 -89.96
N ILE A 685 -5.83 -9.56 -91.20
CA ILE A 685 -4.66 -10.36 -91.53
C ILE A 685 -3.78 -9.51 -92.45
N ARG A 686 -2.58 -9.18 -91.99
CA ARG A 686 -1.56 -8.47 -92.78
C ARG A 686 -0.75 -9.51 -93.57
N LEU A 687 -1.09 -9.66 -94.84
CA LEU A 687 -0.36 -10.49 -95.79
C LEU A 687 0.80 -9.68 -96.37
N SER A 688 2.02 -10.22 -96.37
CA SER A 688 3.19 -9.60 -97.02
C SER A 688 3.77 -10.56 -98.03
N GLN A 689 4.07 -10.11 -99.24
CA GLN A 689 4.91 -10.86 -100.16
C GLN A 689 6.34 -10.93 -99.61
N ASP A 690 7.06 -12.00 -99.92
CA ASP A 690 8.49 -12.05 -99.69
C ASP A 690 9.26 -11.15 -100.69
N ALA A 691 10.59 -11.19 -100.61
CA ALA A 691 11.45 -10.39 -101.48
C ALA A 691 11.39 -10.79 -102.97
N THR A 692 10.72 -11.91 -103.31
CA THR A 692 10.52 -12.37 -104.69
C THR A 692 9.19 -11.87 -105.24
N GLY A 693 8.11 -11.95 -104.45
CA GLY A 693 6.75 -11.69 -104.92
C GLY A 693 6.13 -12.86 -105.70
N GLY A 694 4.90 -12.66 -106.18
CA GLY A 694 4.16 -13.62 -107.00
C GLY A 694 3.48 -14.75 -106.22
N ARG A 695 3.48 -14.73 -104.88
CA ARG A 695 2.82 -15.76 -104.08
C ARG A 695 1.31 -15.52 -104.06
N SER A 696 0.52 -16.59 -104.17
CA SER A 696 -0.94 -16.54 -104.09
C SER A 696 -1.44 -17.01 -102.72
N ILE A 697 -2.66 -16.63 -102.36
CA ILE A 697 -3.44 -17.21 -101.27
C ILE A 697 -4.88 -17.46 -101.75
N THR A 698 -5.46 -18.57 -101.34
CA THR A 698 -6.89 -18.88 -101.50
C THR A 698 -7.56 -18.95 -100.13
N PHE A 699 -8.86 -18.66 -100.07
CA PHE A 699 -9.62 -18.55 -98.83
C PHE A 699 -10.66 -19.67 -98.74
N SER A 700 -10.86 -20.22 -97.55
CA SER A 700 -11.91 -21.20 -97.29
C SER A 700 -13.33 -20.60 -97.32
N SER A 701 -14.33 -21.47 -97.21
CA SER A 701 -15.75 -21.10 -97.31
C SER A 701 -16.26 -20.15 -96.23
N SER A 702 -15.57 -20.01 -95.10
CA SER A 702 -15.92 -19.05 -94.04
C SER A 702 -15.69 -17.59 -94.43
N PHE A 703 -14.77 -17.29 -95.35
CA PHE A 703 -14.49 -15.92 -95.79
C PHE A 703 -15.47 -15.50 -96.90
N LYS A 704 -16.39 -14.59 -96.58
CA LYS A 704 -17.40 -14.08 -97.51
C LYS A 704 -16.95 -12.76 -98.09
N PHE A 705 -16.70 -12.75 -99.40
CA PHE A 705 -16.33 -11.55 -100.15
C PHE A 705 -17.51 -10.99 -100.94
N GLN A 706 -17.49 -9.68 -101.17
CA GLN A 706 -18.47 -9.02 -102.03
C GLN A 706 -18.45 -9.62 -103.44
N GLY A 707 -19.61 -10.01 -103.96
CA GLY A 707 -19.72 -10.65 -105.29
C GLY A 707 -19.20 -12.09 -105.35
N GLY A 708 -18.91 -12.73 -104.20
CA GLY A 708 -18.51 -14.15 -104.11
C GLY A 708 -17.11 -14.47 -104.61
N THR A 709 -16.34 -13.46 -105.05
CA THR A 709 -14.97 -13.62 -105.56
C THR A 709 -13.98 -13.04 -104.56
N PRO A 710 -12.92 -13.78 -104.15
CA PRO A 710 -11.87 -13.23 -103.32
C PRO A 710 -11.25 -11.98 -103.93
N CYS A 711 -10.92 -11.02 -103.08
CA CYS A 711 -10.20 -9.82 -103.48
C CYS A 711 -8.82 -10.17 -104.08
N ALA A 712 -8.29 -9.31 -104.96
CA ALA A 712 -6.92 -9.45 -105.43
C ALA A 712 -5.93 -9.13 -104.28
N ILE A 713 -4.88 -9.94 -104.13
CA ILE A 713 -3.75 -9.64 -103.25
C ILE A 713 -2.62 -9.00 -104.04
N ALA A 714 -1.82 -8.17 -103.40
CA ALA A 714 -0.61 -7.63 -104.02
C ALA A 714 0.39 -8.74 -104.33
N THR A 715 0.98 -8.72 -105.53
CA THR A 715 1.94 -9.73 -106.01
C THR A 715 3.36 -9.20 -106.17
N ALA A 716 3.59 -7.88 -106.08
CA ALA A 716 4.94 -7.33 -106.13
C ALA A 716 5.75 -7.76 -104.90
N ALA A 717 7.07 -7.92 -105.06
CA ALA A 717 7.98 -8.21 -103.96
C ALA A 717 7.77 -7.23 -102.79
N ASN A 718 7.73 -7.74 -101.56
CA ASN A 718 7.49 -6.99 -100.31
C ASN A 718 6.13 -6.28 -100.19
N ALA A 719 5.25 -6.38 -101.19
CA ALA A 719 3.96 -5.70 -101.14
C ALA A 719 3.03 -6.29 -100.07
N VAL A 720 2.15 -5.45 -99.52
CA VAL A 720 1.33 -5.79 -98.35
C VAL A 720 -0.16 -5.72 -98.71
N THR A 721 -0.94 -6.69 -98.26
CA THR A 721 -2.41 -6.68 -98.37
C THR A 721 -3.01 -6.90 -96.99
N TYR A 722 -3.99 -6.08 -96.60
CA TYR A 722 -4.75 -6.29 -95.38
C TYR A 722 -6.09 -6.95 -95.72
N VAL A 723 -6.33 -8.15 -95.19
CA VAL A 723 -7.63 -8.82 -95.24
C VAL A 723 -8.36 -8.49 -93.95
N ARG A 724 -9.42 -7.70 -94.02
CA ARG A 724 -10.25 -7.33 -92.87
C ARG A 724 -11.43 -8.26 -92.77
N TRP A 725 -11.85 -8.55 -91.55
CA TRP A 725 -12.98 -9.44 -91.32
C TRP A 725 -13.85 -8.97 -90.14
N ILE A 726 -15.14 -9.30 -90.22
CA ILE A 726 -16.11 -9.20 -89.14
C ILE A 726 -16.84 -10.54 -89.05
N ALA A 727 -16.84 -11.17 -87.88
CA ALA A 727 -17.54 -12.43 -87.65
C ALA A 727 -19.05 -12.17 -87.50
N PHE A 728 -19.85 -12.60 -88.49
CA PHE A 728 -21.31 -12.56 -88.40
C PHE A 728 -21.85 -13.73 -87.58
N SER A 729 -21.24 -14.92 -87.77
CA SER A 729 -21.55 -16.13 -87.01
C SER A 729 -20.27 -16.91 -86.68
N ALA A 730 -20.37 -18.04 -85.98
CA ALA A 730 -19.24 -18.91 -85.70
C ALA A 730 -18.61 -19.56 -86.97
N ALA A 731 -19.26 -19.45 -88.13
CA ALA A 731 -18.79 -20.03 -89.39
C ALA A 731 -18.66 -19.03 -90.55
N GLU A 732 -19.07 -17.77 -90.34
CA GLU A 732 -19.16 -16.77 -91.41
C GLU A 732 -18.44 -15.46 -91.05
N LEU A 733 -17.46 -15.10 -91.89
CA LEU A 733 -16.69 -13.87 -91.81
C LEU A 733 -17.00 -12.97 -93.00
N ASN A 734 -17.65 -11.83 -92.75
CA ASN A 734 -17.77 -10.77 -93.76
C ASN A 734 -16.38 -10.15 -93.99
N THR A 735 -15.84 -10.29 -95.21
CA THR A 735 -14.43 -10.08 -95.52
C THR A 735 -14.23 -9.06 -96.63
N SER A 736 -13.28 -8.14 -96.44
CA SER A 736 -12.85 -7.16 -97.44
C SER A 736 -11.33 -7.03 -97.45
N CYS A 737 -10.76 -6.43 -98.49
CA CYS A 737 -9.32 -6.28 -98.60
C CYS A 737 -8.91 -4.87 -99.01
N ASP A 738 -7.85 -4.39 -98.36
CA ASP A 738 -7.18 -3.15 -98.73
C ASP A 738 -5.79 -3.52 -99.27
N ILE A 739 -5.55 -3.20 -100.53
CA ILE A 739 -4.24 -3.38 -101.17
C ILE A 739 -3.39 -2.16 -100.80
N ALA A 740 -2.28 -2.37 -100.09
CA ALA A 740 -1.31 -1.33 -99.81
C ALA A 740 -0.04 -1.59 -100.63
N VAL A 741 0.16 -0.80 -101.69
CA VAL A 741 1.41 -0.80 -102.45
C VAL A 741 2.43 -0.03 -101.61
N ARG A 742 3.26 -0.73 -100.83
CA ARG A 742 4.51 -0.20 -100.31
C ARG A 742 5.67 -0.91 -100.98
#